data_AF-A0A8J7DFU5-F1
#
_entry.id   AF-A0A8J7DFU5-F1
#
_cell.length_a   1.000
_cell.length_b   1.000
_cell.length_c   1.000
_cell.angle_alpha   90.00
_cell.angle_beta   90.00
_cell.angle_gamma   90.00
#
_symmetry.space_group_name_H-M   'P 1'
#
loop_
_entity.id
_entity.type
_entity.pdbx_description
1 polymer ?
#
loop_
_entity_poly.entity_id
_entity_poly.type
_entity_poly.pdbx_seq_one_letter_code
_entity_poly.pdbx_strand_id
1 'polypeptide(L)'
;MPSFESFYQEYPCSYNSPLNCDRPFQTAQQIKGAKFCLECGFPATLPQEAEIKGSQGTYQIGSFSGVRGLGRLYSGIQLKDKQPVIIKEYLLPNRCFNENETLKRKESFKRVGGVTLADSRIQNFRLVETKEAIADDKGERCYLIAKGIDSSQTLGQYIIEKGAMTAPQVREVLNQALQTLQFLHTQKLRFPSNQIQLGLTHGNINVDSTLIKVESHQKFSIYFCDLAIWENLFIPPVIAQPTPARPEQDLQSLGMVAFYLWVGRTTNLSSNQPLDPRDNQQWPDTDDHLKQFIYRLMGLETPFESAEAARQALLQLPKEDSAKSSVGSSGSQIIEKRLPMPLILLLGILALLLLSGGIWYFLLRNSTDTRNKFIEWSRLVRNFSEVPNVPSGQFTYTGEKDSSWSYILTQPIDNSRLADLLAKPKADATATYNYESVLSADVNNPIRSIEEVQTGKKDFAITSLGNSITSQLTKQRVAYDGLIVFVAFNKRDSNLANALGGQISLEQLRQIYTGKITNWQKINSKLPNSLEIKPFAPTEPEAIAKFQELVLKNDPQDKALFAAKVTKLDTTKTQNQIRSEILEGRATGIISFGIISKTWKQCTGYPLAIANGNKPASQPLFQRRDRRSINPSDDLCQHDDYYVDVTTFQSYPLGYPVFVVYPQDSNRLTGGSTFAQMLITRQGQCLLSKVGLVALQPMPDDINSYACKSVP
;
A
#
# COMPACT_ATOMS: atom_id res chain seq x y z
N MET A 1 7.75 -9.79 -16.33
CA MET A 1 8.93 -8.94 -16.54
C MET A 1 10.12 -9.67 -15.93
N PRO A 2 11.27 -9.75 -16.62
CA PRO A 2 12.48 -10.23 -15.95
C PRO A 2 12.72 -9.35 -14.73
N SER A 3 13.14 -9.98 -13.63
CA SER A 3 13.60 -9.31 -12.40
C SER A 3 14.44 -8.09 -12.76
N PHE A 4 14.31 -6.98 -12.02
CA PHE A 4 15.17 -5.81 -12.13
C PHE A 4 16.65 -6.22 -12.04
N GLU A 5 17.22 -6.65 -13.16
CA GLU A 5 18.65 -6.58 -13.39
C GLU A 5 18.96 -5.09 -13.25
N SER A 6 19.95 -4.79 -12.41
CA SER A 6 20.45 -3.42 -12.30
C SER A 6 20.77 -2.95 -13.71
N PHE A 7 20.08 -1.93 -14.21
CA PHE A 7 20.47 -1.36 -15.50
C PHE A 7 21.88 -0.77 -15.41
N TYR A 8 22.33 -0.40 -14.19
CA TYR A 8 23.57 0.31 -13.92
C TYR A 8 24.50 -0.51 -13.00
N GLN A 9 24.94 -1.70 -13.46
CA GLN A 9 25.77 -2.63 -12.68
C GLN A 9 27.17 -2.07 -12.37
N GLU A 10 27.65 -1.13 -13.17
CA GLU A 10 28.95 -0.46 -13.05
C GLU A 10 29.04 0.48 -11.84
N TYR A 11 27.91 0.72 -11.18
CA TYR A 11 27.82 1.47 -9.94
C TYR A 11 27.60 0.50 -8.78
N PRO A 12 28.64 0.24 -7.95
CA PRO A 12 28.56 -0.69 -6.83
C PRO A 12 27.68 -0.09 -5.74
N CYS A 13 26.38 -0.34 -5.85
CA CYS A 13 25.36 0.15 -4.92
C CYS A 13 24.91 -1.01 -4.02
N SER A 14 24.90 -0.80 -2.71
CA SER A 14 24.42 -1.78 -1.72
C SER A 14 22.98 -2.26 -1.94
N TYR A 15 22.19 -1.50 -2.72
CA TYR A 15 20.79 -1.78 -3.01
C TYR A 15 20.53 -2.39 -4.39
N ASN A 16 21.58 -2.79 -5.14
CA ASN A 16 21.51 -3.40 -6.49
C ASN A 16 20.80 -2.58 -7.58
N SER A 17 20.24 -1.39 -7.33
CA SER A 17 19.71 -0.51 -8.38
C SER A 17 19.90 0.95 -7.98
N PRO A 18 20.94 1.64 -8.48
CA PRO A 18 21.25 3.00 -8.04
C PRO A 18 20.25 4.05 -8.54
N LEU A 19 19.43 3.73 -9.56
CA LEU A 19 18.34 4.60 -10.02
C LEU A 19 17.20 4.66 -8.99
N ASN A 20 16.83 3.52 -8.41
CA ASN A 20 15.72 3.34 -7.44
C ASN A 20 16.18 3.40 -5.98
N CYS A 21 17.47 3.65 -5.73
CA CYS A 21 18.03 3.71 -4.39
C CYS A 21 17.81 5.09 -3.75
N ASP A 22 17.60 5.13 -2.44
CA ASP A 22 17.46 6.38 -1.67
C ASP A 22 18.80 7.13 -1.48
N ARG A 23 19.95 6.48 -1.71
CA ARG A 23 21.28 7.06 -1.43
C ARG A 23 21.64 8.29 -2.28
N PRO A 24 21.41 8.32 -3.61
CA PRO A 24 21.57 9.53 -4.41
C PRO A 24 20.69 10.70 -3.92
N PHE A 25 19.50 10.42 -3.40
CA PHE A 25 18.60 11.42 -2.83
C PHE A 25 19.11 11.93 -1.47
N GLN A 26 19.46 11.02 -0.56
CA GLN A 26 20.07 11.36 0.73
C GLN A 26 21.34 12.21 0.55
N THR A 27 22.16 11.87 -0.45
CA THR A 27 23.38 12.63 -0.75
C THR A 27 23.06 14.07 -1.17
N ALA A 28 22.06 14.28 -2.02
CA ALA A 28 21.62 15.61 -2.45
C ALA A 28 21.05 16.47 -1.30
N GLN A 29 20.45 15.83 -0.28
CA GLN A 29 19.96 16.51 0.92
C GLN A 29 21.08 16.85 1.90
N GLN A 30 22.04 15.93 2.11
CA GLN A 30 23.14 16.12 3.04
C GLN A 30 24.16 17.15 2.55
N ILE A 31 24.40 17.18 1.23
CA ILE A 31 25.37 18.08 0.60
C ILE A 31 24.63 18.91 -0.44
N LYS A 32 24.41 20.19 -0.11
CA LYS A 32 23.80 21.15 -1.03
C LYS A 32 24.61 21.22 -2.32
N GLY A 33 23.99 20.86 -3.45
CA GLY A 33 24.64 20.85 -4.76
C GLY A 33 25.46 19.59 -5.07
N ALA A 34 25.29 18.51 -4.32
CA ALA A 34 25.93 17.23 -4.65
C ALA A 34 25.56 16.77 -6.05
N LYS A 35 26.58 16.39 -6.84
CA LYS A 35 26.39 15.88 -8.21
C LYS A 35 26.28 14.37 -8.27
N PHE A 36 26.89 13.68 -7.31
CA PHE A 36 27.01 12.22 -7.27
C PHE A 36 26.73 11.71 -5.86
N CYS A 37 26.22 10.48 -5.77
CA CYS A 37 26.04 9.73 -4.55
C CYS A 37 27.40 9.44 -3.90
N LEU A 38 27.52 9.70 -2.60
CA LEU A 38 28.77 9.46 -1.87
C LEU A 38 29.15 7.98 -1.75
N GLU A 39 28.16 7.08 -1.84
CA GLU A 39 28.39 5.65 -1.64
C GLU A 39 28.85 4.96 -2.93
N CYS A 40 28.09 5.11 -4.01
CA CYS A 40 28.35 4.37 -5.26
C CYS A 40 28.86 5.26 -6.41
N GLY A 41 28.84 6.59 -6.27
CA GLY A 41 29.22 7.54 -7.32
C GLY A 41 28.15 7.78 -8.39
N PHE A 42 26.95 7.20 -8.26
CA PHE A 42 25.85 7.39 -9.21
C PHE A 42 25.29 8.82 -9.15
N PRO A 43 24.78 9.42 -10.24
CA PRO A 43 24.25 10.78 -10.21
C PRO A 43 23.21 11.01 -9.11
N ALA A 44 23.44 12.04 -8.28
CA ALA A 44 22.55 12.47 -7.21
C ALA A 44 21.20 12.98 -7.76
N THR A 45 20.16 13.09 -6.93
CA THR A 45 18.90 13.73 -7.38
C THR A 45 19.07 15.24 -7.52
N LEU A 46 18.19 15.88 -8.29
CA LEU A 46 18.17 17.34 -8.37
C LEU A 46 17.72 17.95 -7.04
N PRO A 47 18.36 19.04 -6.58
CA PRO A 47 17.90 19.76 -5.39
C PRO A 47 16.60 20.52 -5.69
N GLN A 48 15.78 20.71 -4.65
CA GLN A 48 14.63 21.59 -4.71
C GLN A 48 15.08 23.02 -5.09
N GLU A 49 14.24 23.71 -5.86
CA GLU A 49 14.52 25.03 -6.45
C GLU A 49 15.57 25.05 -7.56
N ALA A 50 16.16 23.90 -7.92
CA ALA A 50 17.04 23.82 -9.08
C ALA A 50 16.30 24.27 -10.35
N GLU A 51 17.00 25.03 -11.19
CA GLU A 51 16.46 25.51 -12.45
C GLU A 51 16.98 24.69 -13.62
N ILE A 52 16.06 24.25 -14.46
CA ILE A 52 16.32 23.63 -15.75
C ILE A 52 15.94 24.65 -16.82
N LYS A 53 16.91 25.05 -17.64
CA LYS A 53 16.68 25.97 -18.77
C LYS A 53 16.34 25.18 -20.02
N GLY A 54 15.16 25.40 -20.56
CA GLY A 54 14.71 24.93 -21.86
C GLY A 54 14.50 26.08 -22.84
N SER A 55 14.23 25.73 -24.09
CA SER A 55 13.81 26.64 -25.16
C SER A 55 12.42 27.24 -24.94
N GLN A 56 11.51 26.55 -24.23
CA GLN A 56 10.17 27.06 -23.94
C GLN A 56 10.05 27.78 -22.59
N GLY A 57 11.12 27.79 -21.79
CA GLY A 57 11.16 28.53 -20.54
C GLY A 57 12.15 27.94 -19.54
N THR A 58 12.14 28.49 -18.33
CA THR A 58 12.89 27.93 -17.20
C THR A 58 11.93 27.19 -16.29
N TYR A 59 12.31 25.98 -15.89
CA TYR A 59 11.53 25.10 -15.05
C TYR A 59 12.22 24.96 -13.70
N GLN A 60 11.49 25.17 -12.62
CA GLN A 60 12.00 25.02 -11.27
C GLN A 60 11.56 23.67 -10.69
N ILE A 61 12.51 22.92 -10.13
CA ILE A 61 12.24 21.68 -9.41
C ILE A 61 11.48 21.99 -8.12
N GLY A 62 10.33 21.33 -7.95
CA GLY A 62 9.57 21.28 -6.71
C GLY A 62 10.04 20.13 -5.83
N SER A 63 9.34 19.00 -5.87
CA SER A 63 9.63 17.82 -5.06
C SER A 63 9.94 16.59 -5.91
N PHE A 64 10.86 15.74 -5.45
CA PHE A 64 11.05 14.41 -6.01
C PHE A 64 9.82 13.53 -5.75
N SER A 65 9.30 12.89 -6.80
CA SER A 65 8.07 12.09 -6.77
C SER A 65 8.32 10.58 -6.87
N GLY A 66 9.56 10.16 -7.13
CA GLY A 66 9.93 8.74 -7.23
C GLY A 66 10.56 8.39 -8.57
N VAL A 67 10.58 7.11 -8.91
CA VAL A 67 11.12 6.60 -10.18
C VAL A 67 10.02 5.87 -10.95
N ARG A 68 9.97 6.10 -12.25
CA ARG A 68 9.07 5.39 -13.17
C ARG A 68 9.79 5.09 -14.48
N GLY A 69 9.80 3.82 -14.87
CA GLY A 69 10.64 3.36 -15.99
C GLY A 69 12.13 3.61 -15.70
N LEU A 70 12.83 4.21 -16.66
CA LEU A 70 14.26 4.54 -16.56
C LEU A 70 14.53 5.98 -16.10
N GLY A 71 13.49 6.69 -15.63
CA GLY A 71 13.61 8.09 -15.24
C GLY A 71 13.08 8.41 -13.84
N ARG A 72 13.68 9.42 -13.22
CA ARG A 72 13.27 10.02 -11.95
C ARG A 72 12.20 11.09 -12.20
N LEU A 73 11.14 11.08 -11.42
CA LEU A 73 10.04 12.03 -11.54
C LEU A 73 10.17 13.13 -10.49
N TYR A 74 9.89 14.35 -10.91
CA TYR A 74 9.80 15.51 -10.03
C TYR A 74 8.53 16.30 -10.37
N SER A 75 7.89 16.85 -9.35
CA SER A 75 6.97 17.97 -9.53
C SER A 75 7.78 19.24 -9.80
N GLY A 76 7.23 20.17 -10.56
CA GLY A 76 7.88 21.43 -10.83
C GLY A 76 6.91 22.48 -11.34
N ILE A 77 7.44 23.69 -11.56
CA ILE A 77 6.70 24.80 -12.15
C ILE A 77 7.49 25.42 -13.30
N GLN A 78 6.80 25.87 -14.33
CA GLN A 78 7.38 26.74 -15.35
C GLN A 78 7.42 28.18 -14.80
N LEU A 79 8.60 28.79 -14.68
CA LEU A 79 8.76 30.06 -13.95
C LEU A 79 8.04 31.24 -14.60
N LYS A 80 7.86 31.21 -15.92
CA LYS A 80 7.25 32.29 -16.71
C LYS A 80 5.79 32.55 -16.33
N ASP A 81 5.00 31.49 -16.16
CA ASP A 81 3.55 31.53 -15.98
C ASP A 81 3.08 30.74 -14.76
N LYS A 82 4.02 30.19 -13.98
CA LYS A 82 3.79 29.37 -12.79
C LYS A 82 2.94 28.12 -13.05
N GLN A 83 2.89 27.64 -14.30
CA GLN A 83 2.15 26.44 -14.65
C GLN A 83 2.82 25.20 -14.06
N PRO A 84 2.06 24.30 -13.40
CA PRO A 84 2.61 23.06 -12.88
C PRO A 84 3.03 22.12 -14.02
N VAL A 85 4.14 21.43 -13.82
CA VAL A 85 4.70 20.46 -14.75
C VAL A 85 5.21 19.22 -14.01
N ILE A 86 5.27 18.11 -14.72
CA ILE A 86 6.03 16.93 -14.31
C ILE A 86 7.34 16.94 -15.07
N ILE A 87 8.43 16.76 -14.36
CA ILE A 87 9.78 16.75 -14.90
C ILE A 87 10.30 15.32 -14.75
N LYS A 88 10.47 14.62 -15.86
CA LYS A 88 11.10 13.30 -15.88
C LYS A 88 12.56 13.43 -16.26
N GLU A 89 13.43 13.16 -15.31
CA GLU A 89 14.88 13.14 -15.46
C GLU A 89 15.36 11.76 -15.92
N TYR A 90 16.15 11.74 -16.97
CA TYR A 90 16.92 10.60 -17.40
C TYR A 90 18.41 10.84 -17.23
N LEU A 91 19.15 9.78 -16.99
CA LEU A 91 20.56 9.84 -16.61
C LEU A 91 21.41 9.12 -17.65
N LEU A 92 22.55 9.72 -17.98
CA LEU A 92 23.60 9.16 -18.84
C LEU A 92 24.94 9.10 -18.07
N PRO A 93 25.01 8.34 -16.96
CA PRO A 93 26.20 8.22 -16.13
C PRO A 93 27.45 7.75 -16.91
N ASN A 94 28.59 8.44 -16.73
CA ASN A 94 29.83 8.16 -17.44
C ASN A 94 30.40 6.73 -17.33
N ARG A 95 30.09 5.96 -16.27
CA ARG A 95 30.55 4.56 -16.18
C ARG A 95 29.77 3.62 -17.09
N CYS A 96 28.57 4.01 -17.49
CA CYS A 96 27.70 3.22 -18.36
C CYS A 96 27.67 3.76 -19.79
N PHE A 97 27.93 5.06 -19.98
CA PHE A 97 27.86 5.72 -21.29
C PHE A 97 29.15 6.48 -21.56
N ASN A 98 29.80 6.20 -22.69
CA ASN A 98 30.92 7.02 -23.12
C ASN A 98 30.45 8.38 -23.69
N GLU A 99 31.39 9.30 -23.93
CA GLU A 99 31.07 10.66 -24.38
C GLU A 99 30.33 10.68 -25.73
N ASN A 100 30.75 9.85 -26.68
CA ASN A 100 30.14 9.77 -28.02
C ASN A 100 28.70 9.23 -27.95
N GLU A 101 28.47 8.20 -27.14
CA GLU A 101 27.13 7.66 -26.88
C GLU A 101 26.25 8.69 -26.19
N THR A 102 26.78 9.38 -25.19
CA THR A 102 26.09 10.43 -24.45
C THR A 102 25.62 11.52 -25.40
N LEU A 103 26.50 12.00 -26.30
CA LEU A 103 26.16 13.00 -27.31
C LEU A 103 25.06 12.51 -28.24
N LYS A 104 25.21 11.31 -28.83
CA LYS A 104 24.23 10.72 -29.76
C LYS A 104 22.86 10.51 -29.11
N ARG A 105 22.83 10.07 -27.85
CA ARG A 105 21.60 9.85 -27.08
C ARG A 105 20.92 11.17 -26.75
N LYS A 106 21.66 12.19 -26.33
CA LYS A 106 21.12 13.55 -26.11
C LYS A 106 20.55 14.16 -27.39
N GLU A 107 21.25 14.06 -28.51
CA GLU A 107 20.75 14.55 -29.81
C GLU A 107 19.48 13.81 -30.25
N SER A 108 19.47 12.49 -30.08
CA SER A 108 18.29 11.67 -30.37
C SER A 108 17.13 12.02 -29.44
N PHE A 109 17.38 12.18 -28.14
CA PHE A 109 16.38 12.57 -27.15
C PHE A 109 15.76 13.94 -27.48
N LYS A 110 16.57 14.96 -27.80
CA LYS A 110 16.05 16.27 -28.25
C LYS A 110 15.18 16.16 -29.51
N ARG A 111 15.50 15.23 -30.40
CA ARG A 111 14.79 15.01 -31.66
C ARG A 111 13.46 14.27 -31.47
N VAL A 112 13.38 13.27 -30.60
CA VAL A 112 12.21 12.37 -30.46
C VAL A 112 11.42 12.55 -29.16
N GLY A 113 11.96 13.29 -28.20
CA GLY A 113 11.40 13.49 -26.87
C GLY A 113 10.15 14.38 -26.92
N GLY A 114 9.00 13.73 -26.91
CA GLY A 114 7.70 14.36 -27.09
C GLY A 114 7.11 14.16 -28.49
N VAL A 115 5.78 14.25 -28.57
CA VAL A 115 5.05 14.02 -29.82
C VAL A 115 3.77 14.84 -29.87
N THR A 116 3.48 15.40 -31.04
CA THR A 116 2.25 16.17 -31.31
C THR A 116 1.63 15.74 -32.64
N LEU A 117 0.40 16.17 -32.92
CA LEU A 117 -0.22 15.95 -34.23
C LEU A 117 0.40 16.84 -35.31
N ALA A 118 0.66 16.26 -36.48
CA ALA A 118 1.23 17.01 -37.60
C ALA A 118 0.25 18.02 -38.23
N ASP A 119 -1.05 17.87 -38.02
CA ASP A 119 -2.10 18.76 -38.53
C ASP A 119 -2.50 19.86 -37.54
N SER A 120 -1.80 19.98 -36.41
CA SER A 120 -2.01 20.99 -35.37
C SER A 120 -3.40 20.97 -34.72
N ARG A 121 -4.25 19.97 -34.98
CA ARG A 121 -5.54 19.83 -34.30
C ARG A 121 -5.29 19.36 -32.86
N ILE A 122 -5.91 20.01 -31.89
CA ILE A 122 -5.93 19.54 -30.50
C ILE A 122 -7.02 18.46 -30.43
N GLN A 123 -6.66 17.21 -30.72
CA GLN A 123 -7.52 16.07 -30.38
C GLN A 123 -7.15 15.57 -29.00
N ASN A 124 -8.17 15.26 -28.18
CA ASN A 124 -7.99 14.72 -26.84
C ASN A 124 -7.70 13.20 -26.93
N PHE A 125 -6.56 12.83 -27.52
CA PHE A 125 -6.07 11.47 -27.43
C PHE A 125 -5.32 11.32 -26.10
N ARG A 126 -5.54 10.21 -25.40
CA ARG A 126 -5.15 10.04 -23.99
C ARG A 126 -3.66 9.68 -23.85
N LEU A 127 -2.80 10.50 -24.42
CA LEU A 127 -1.36 10.48 -24.20
C LEU A 127 -0.99 11.68 -23.32
N VAL A 128 -0.11 11.48 -22.35
CA VAL A 128 0.39 12.58 -21.52
C VAL A 128 1.11 13.60 -22.41
N GLU A 129 0.64 14.85 -22.35
CA GLU A 129 1.15 15.94 -23.17
C GLU A 129 2.57 16.32 -22.75
N THR A 130 3.51 16.19 -23.68
CA THR A 130 4.91 16.61 -23.50
C THR A 130 5.10 18.04 -24.01
N LYS A 131 5.61 18.93 -23.17
CA LYS A 131 5.93 20.31 -23.53
C LYS A 131 7.28 20.41 -24.23
N GLU A 132 8.31 19.79 -23.65
CA GLU A 132 9.69 19.97 -24.10
C GLU A 132 10.58 18.78 -23.70
N ALA A 133 11.57 18.46 -24.54
CA ALA A 133 12.68 17.57 -24.20
C ALA A 133 14.00 18.34 -24.19
N ILE A 134 14.66 18.36 -23.04
CA ILE A 134 15.85 19.14 -22.76
C ILE A 134 17.01 18.18 -22.52
N ALA A 135 18.16 18.43 -23.14
CA ALA A 135 19.40 17.73 -22.83
C ALA A 135 20.43 18.74 -22.33
N ASP A 136 21.04 18.47 -21.18
CA ASP A 136 22.09 19.33 -20.64
C ASP A 136 23.32 19.27 -21.56
N ASP A 137 23.79 20.43 -22.03
CA ASP A 137 24.94 20.52 -22.93
C ASP A 137 26.24 20.05 -22.26
N LYS A 138 26.37 20.22 -20.94
CA LYS A 138 27.59 19.93 -20.17
C LYS A 138 27.45 18.81 -19.13
N GLY A 139 26.24 18.38 -18.81
CA GLY A 139 25.96 17.39 -17.76
C GLY A 139 25.46 16.04 -18.27
N GLU A 140 25.32 15.05 -17.40
CA GLU A 140 24.92 13.68 -17.73
C GLU A 140 23.38 13.48 -17.72
N ARG A 141 22.60 14.54 -18.01
CA ARG A 141 21.16 14.56 -17.74
C ARG A 141 20.33 15.00 -18.93
N CYS A 142 19.15 14.39 -19.04
CA CYS A 142 18.09 14.76 -19.96
C CYS A 142 16.78 14.92 -19.18
N TYR A 143 15.90 15.82 -19.62
CA TYR A 143 14.65 16.12 -18.95
C TYR A 143 13.51 16.13 -19.95
N LEU A 144 12.48 15.33 -19.70
CA LEU A 144 11.21 15.42 -20.42
C LEU A 144 10.22 16.19 -19.55
N ILE A 145 9.78 17.34 -20.05
CA ILE A 145 8.81 18.19 -19.39
C ILE A 145 7.42 17.82 -19.91
N ALA A 146 6.53 17.43 -19.01
CA ALA A 146 5.16 17.05 -19.33
C ALA A 146 4.15 17.86 -18.53
N LYS A 147 2.94 17.98 -19.06
CA LYS A 147 1.80 18.48 -18.32
C LYS A 147 1.34 17.39 -17.35
N GLY A 148 1.22 17.75 -16.07
CA GLY A 148 0.70 16.83 -15.06
C GLY A 148 -0.78 16.48 -15.30
N ILE A 149 -1.17 15.28 -14.91
CA ILE A 149 -2.58 14.89 -14.81
C ILE A 149 -2.94 14.87 -13.32
N ASP A 150 -3.71 15.87 -12.88
CA ASP A 150 -4.07 16.02 -11.48
C ASP A 150 -4.83 14.78 -10.97
N SER A 151 -4.48 14.36 -9.75
CA SER A 151 -5.08 13.22 -9.05
C SER A 151 -5.04 11.90 -9.85
N SER A 152 -4.00 11.71 -10.67
CA SER A 152 -3.74 10.45 -11.37
C SER A 152 -2.73 9.59 -10.63
N GLN A 153 -2.84 8.28 -10.84
CA GLN A 153 -1.88 7.27 -10.37
C GLN A 153 -1.63 6.25 -11.48
N THR A 154 -0.59 5.41 -11.37
CA THR A 154 -0.39 4.30 -12.31
C THR A 154 -1.47 3.22 -12.14
N LEU A 155 -1.75 2.44 -13.17
CA LEU A 155 -2.63 1.27 -13.05
C LEU A 155 -2.06 0.24 -12.07
N GLY A 156 -0.73 0.12 -11.96
CA GLY A 156 -0.07 -0.73 -10.97
C GLY A 156 -0.43 -0.33 -9.55
N GLN A 157 -0.35 0.95 -9.22
CA GLN A 157 -0.79 1.50 -7.93
C GLN A 157 -2.30 1.29 -7.72
N TYR A 158 -3.11 1.54 -8.75
CA TYR A 158 -4.56 1.33 -8.66
C TYR A 158 -4.91 -0.12 -8.30
N ILE A 159 -4.27 -1.10 -8.94
CA ILE A 159 -4.49 -2.53 -8.65
C ILE A 159 -4.12 -2.85 -7.19
N ILE A 160 -3.02 -2.30 -6.67
CA ILE A 160 -2.61 -2.50 -5.28
C ILE A 160 -3.63 -1.89 -4.31
N GLU A 161 -4.14 -0.69 -4.61
CA GLU A 161 -5.08 0.03 -3.73
C GLU A 161 -6.52 -0.49 -3.78
N LYS A 162 -6.99 -0.89 -4.97
CA LYS A 162 -8.40 -1.18 -5.26
C LYS A 162 -8.66 -2.65 -5.59
N GLY A 163 -7.63 -3.42 -5.93
CA GLY A 163 -7.75 -4.80 -6.36
C GLY A 163 -8.25 -4.93 -7.80
N ALA A 164 -9.01 -6.00 -8.05
CA ALA A 164 -9.53 -6.35 -9.38
C ALA A 164 -10.58 -5.35 -9.88
N MET A 165 -10.53 -5.09 -11.19
CA MET A 165 -11.60 -4.40 -11.93
C MET A 165 -12.68 -5.39 -12.37
N THR A 166 -13.92 -4.92 -12.42
CA THR A 166 -15.02 -5.69 -13.01
C THR A 166 -14.88 -5.77 -14.54
N ALA A 167 -15.50 -6.76 -15.19
CA ALA A 167 -15.46 -6.90 -16.65
C ALA A 167 -15.89 -5.61 -17.40
N PRO A 168 -16.93 -4.86 -16.98
CA PRO A 168 -17.29 -3.59 -17.60
C PRO A 168 -16.21 -2.51 -17.45
N GLN A 169 -15.51 -2.46 -16.31
CA GLN A 169 -14.40 -1.54 -16.10
C GLN A 169 -13.20 -1.90 -16.99
N VAL A 170 -12.88 -3.19 -17.12
CA VAL A 170 -11.81 -3.67 -18.02
C VAL A 170 -12.14 -3.35 -19.49
N ARG A 171 -13.40 -3.57 -19.90
CA ARG A 171 -13.89 -3.17 -21.24
C ARG A 171 -13.73 -1.66 -21.48
N GLU A 172 -14.00 -0.83 -20.49
CA GLU A 172 -13.81 0.62 -20.61
C GLU A 172 -12.33 1.02 -20.70
N VAL A 173 -11.44 0.40 -19.91
CA VAL A 173 -9.99 0.59 -20.05
C VAL A 173 -9.54 0.22 -21.47
N LEU A 174 -9.94 -0.96 -21.96
CA LEU A 174 -9.59 -1.44 -23.29
C LEU A 174 -10.10 -0.48 -24.37
N ASN A 175 -11.33 0.02 -24.25
CA ASN A 175 -11.90 0.95 -25.24
C ASN A 175 -11.09 2.26 -25.32
N GLN A 176 -10.77 2.86 -24.17
CA GLN A 176 -9.97 4.09 -24.11
C GLN A 176 -8.53 3.86 -24.61
N ALA A 177 -7.94 2.71 -24.27
CA ALA A 177 -6.58 2.36 -24.66
C ALA A 177 -6.49 2.11 -26.17
N LEU A 178 -7.37 1.27 -26.71
CA LEU A 178 -7.43 0.96 -28.13
C LEU A 178 -7.76 2.20 -28.97
N GLN A 179 -8.59 3.12 -28.48
CA GLN A 179 -8.80 4.41 -29.14
C GLN A 179 -7.49 5.19 -29.27
N THR A 180 -6.69 5.20 -28.21
CA THR A 180 -5.40 5.90 -28.19
C THR A 180 -4.35 5.20 -29.06
N LEU A 181 -4.33 3.86 -29.10
CA LEU A 181 -3.45 3.09 -29.98
C LEU A 181 -3.85 3.20 -31.45
N GLN A 182 -5.14 3.12 -31.77
CA GLN A 182 -5.65 3.39 -33.12
C GLN A 182 -5.12 4.74 -33.62
N PHE A 183 -5.20 5.75 -32.78
CA PHE A 183 -4.68 7.07 -33.08
C PHE A 183 -3.16 7.05 -33.27
N LEU A 184 -2.40 6.52 -32.30
CA LEU A 184 -0.94 6.49 -32.35
C LEU A 184 -0.44 5.75 -33.59
N HIS A 185 -1.05 4.62 -33.96
CA HIS A 185 -0.61 3.76 -35.06
C HIS A 185 -0.97 4.30 -36.45
N THR A 186 -1.98 5.16 -36.58
CA THR A 186 -2.51 5.58 -37.90
C THR A 186 -2.30 7.05 -38.23
N GLN A 187 -2.13 7.93 -37.24
CA GLN A 187 -2.06 9.36 -37.48
C GLN A 187 -0.67 9.83 -37.89
N LYS A 188 -0.61 10.98 -38.57
CA LYS A 188 0.64 11.70 -38.84
C LYS A 188 1.06 12.47 -37.60
N LEU A 189 2.16 12.04 -37.00
CA LEU A 189 2.70 12.60 -35.77
C LEU A 189 3.95 13.42 -36.09
N ARG A 190 4.14 14.52 -35.38
CA ARG A 190 5.28 15.43 -35.49
C ARG A 190 6.12 15.36 -34.23
N PHE A 191 7.41 15.10 -34.43
CA PHE A 191 8.42 15.18 -33.38
C PHE A 191 8.97 16.61 -33.22
N PRO A 192 9.64 16.94 -32.10
CA PRO A 192 10.29 18.24 -31.91
C PRO A 192 11.27 18.64 -33.01
N SER A 193 11.88 17.68 -33.70
CA SER A 193 12.73 17.92 -34.88
C SER A 193 11.98 18.41 -36.13
N ASN A 194 10.65 18.58 -36.04
CA ASN A 194 9.73 18.78 -37.16
C ASN A 194 9.63 17.60 -38.14
N GLN A 195 10.27 16.47 -37.84
CA GLN A 195 10.07 15.25 -38.61
C GLN A 195 8.64 14.75 -38.42
N ILE A 196 7.97 14.46 -39.53
CA ILE A 196 6.63 13.89 -39.55
C ILE A 196 6.77 12.38 -39.82
N GLN A 197 6.10 11.57 -39.00
CA GLN A 197 6.02 10.13 -39.16
C GLN A 197 4.56 9.70 -39.21
N LEU A 198 4.25 8.77 -40.13
CA LEU A 198 2.96 8.11 -40.15
C LEU A 198 3.00 6.94 -39.16
N GLY A 199 2.18 7.03 -38.11
CA GLY A 199 2.12 6.01 -37.07
C GLY A 199 3.33 6.02 -36.12
N LEU A 200 3.09 5.68 -34.86
CA LEU A 200 4.08 5.52 -33.82
C LEU A 200 3.61 4.44 -32.85
N THR A 201 4.46 3.49 -32.53
CA THR A 201 4.18 2.50 -31.49
C THR A 201 4.48 3.07 -30.11
N HIS A 202 3.68 2.70 -29.12
CA HIS A 202 3.98 3.05 -27.73
C HIS A 202 5.22 2.28 -27.25
N GLY A 203 5.25 0.96 -27.53
CA GLY A 203 6.37 0.06 -27.34
C GLY A 203 6.73 -0.29 -25.90
N ASN A 204 6.12 0.39 -24.92
CA ASN A 204 6.37 0.19 -23.49
C ASN A 204 5.07 0.08 -22.68
N ILE A 205 3.99 -0.47 -23.24
CA ILE A 205 2.69 -0.54 -22.52
C ILE A 205 2.79 -1.53 -21.36
N ASN A 206 2.54 -1.06 -20.15
CA ASN A 206 2.39 -1.88 -18.95
C ASN A 206 1.58 -1.13 -17.87
N VAL A 207 1.43 -1.74 -16.70
CA VAL A 207 0.65 -1.16 -15.59
C VAL A 207 1.31 0.09 -14.99
N ASP A 208 2.61 0.31 -15.19
CA ASP A 208 3.35 1.47 -14.69
C ASP A 208 3.46 2.60 -15.72
N SER A 209 3.39 2.29 -17.02
CA SER A 209 3.38 3.25 -18.13
C SER A 209 1.97 3.77 -18.48
N THR A 210 0.96 3.35 -17.73
CA THR A 210 -0.45 3.69 -17.96
C THR A 210 -1.01 4.30 -16.69
N LEU A 211 -1.48 5.54 -16.78
CA LEU A 211 -2.07 6.28 -15.68
C LEU A 211 -3.59 6.12 -15.69
N ILE A 212 -4.21 6.23 -14.52
CA ILE A 212 -5.65 6.32 -14.32
C ILE A 212 -5.97 7.55 -13.48
N LYS A 213 -6.97 8.32 -13.93
CA LYS A 213 -7.60 9.42 -13.20
C LYS A 213 -9.02 9.00 -12.85
N VAL A 214 -9.28 8.78 -11.57
CA VAL A 214 -10.58 8.35 -11.07
C VAL A 214 -11.42 9.57 -10.72
N GLU A 215 -12.56 9.75 -11.38
CA GLU A 215 -13.53 10.81 -11.06
C GLU A 215 -14.60 10.31 -10.09
N SER A 216 -15.00 9.04 -10.21
CA SER A 216 -15.92 8.34 -9.30
C SER A 216 -15.72 6.83 -9.39
N HIS A 217 -16.44 6.04 -8.59
CA HIS A 217 -16.36 4.56 -8.59
C HIS A 217 -16.63 3.92 -9.97
N GLN A 218 -17.34 4.60 -10.86
CA GLN A 218 -17.70 4.10 -12.20
C GLN A 218 -17.11 4.92 -13.34
N LYS A 219 -16.50 6.08 -13.07
CA LYS A 219 -16.01 6.99 -14.10
C LYS A 219 -14.53 7.28 -13.89
N PHE A 220 -13.73 6.90 -14.88
CA PHE A 220 -12.30 7.14 -14.90
C PHE A 220 -11.81 7.37 -16.33
N SER A 221 -10.65 8.01 -16.45
CA SER A 221 -9.91 8.12 -17.71
C SER A 221 -8.52 7.52 -17.55
N ILE A 222 -8.05 6.79 -18.56
CA ILE A 222 -6.65 6.31 -18.60
C ILE A 222 -5.78 7.19 -19.48
N TYR A 223 -4.47 7.22 -19.26
CA TYR A 223 -3.52 7.96 -20.08
C TYR A 223 -2.23 7.16 -20.28
N PHE A 224 -1.70 7.12 -21.50
CA PHE A 224 -0.39 6.55 -21.78
C PHE A 224 0.73 7.55 -21.51
N CYS A 225 1.89 7.04 -21.09
CA CYS A 225 3.11 7.81 -20.87
C CYS A 225 4.35 6.92 -21.07
N ASP A 226 5.54 7.52 -21.06
CA ASP A 226 6.81 6.78 -21.05
C ASP A 226 7.00 5.86 -22.28
N LEU A 227 6.83 6.41 -23.49
CA LEU A 227 7.01 5.69 -24.74
C LEU A 227 8.41 5.08 -24.84
N ALA A 228 8.51 3.89 -25.44
CA ALA A 228 9.77 3.17 -25.61
C ALA A 228 10.83 3.96 -26.37
N ILE A 229 10.43 4.77 -27.35
CA ILE A 229 11.35 5.64 -28.12
C ILE A 229 12.03 6.71 -27.23
N TRP A 230 11.46 7.02 -26.07
CA TRP A 230 12.06 7.90 -25.06
C TRP A 230 12.88 7.09 -24.06
N GLU A 231 12.29 6.04 -23.46
CA GLU A 231 12.92 5.25 -22.40
C GLU A 231 14.18 4.52 -22.90
N ASN A 232 14.11 3.88 -24.07
CA ASN A 232 15.18 3.00 -24.55
C ASN A 232 16.49 3.75 -24.83
N LEU A 233 16.43 5.07 -25.03
CA LEU A 233 17.62 5.93 -25.17
C LEU A 233 18.51 5.95 -23.92
N PHE A 234 18.02 5.45 -22.78
CA PHE A 234 18.72 5.45 -21.50
C PHE A 234 19.03 4.04 -20.98
N ILE A 235 18.81 3.00 -21.80
CA ILE A 235 19.29 1.64 -21.51
C ILE A 235 20.80 1.59 -21.75
N PRO A 236 21.63 1.21 -20.75
CA PRO A 236 23.08 1.10 -20.94
C PRO A 236 23.48 0.23 -22.12
N PRO A 237 24.52 0.60 -22.89
CA PRO A 237 24.92 -0.11 -24.11
C PRO A 237 25.37 -1.55 -23.84
N VAL A 238 25.82 -1.85 -22.62
CA VAL A 238 26.16 -3.20 -22.17
C VAL A 238 24.95 -4.14 -22.13
N ILE A 239 23.73 -3.57 -22.06
CA ILE A 239 22.47 -4.30 -22.12
C ILE A 239 21.98 -4.30 -23.57
N ALA A 240 21.54 -5.49 -24.02
CA ALA A 240 20.99 -5.67 -25.35
C ALA A 240 19.84 -4.67 -25.58
N GLN A 241 19.98 -3.85 -26.63
CA GLN A 241 18.99 -2.84 -26.94
C GLN A 241 17.71 -3.49 -27.46
N PRO A 242 16.52 -3.09 -26.98
CA PRO A 242 15.27 -3.62 -27.49
C PRO A 242 15.11 -3.35 -28.97
N THR A 243 14.62 -4.33 -29.72
CA THR A 243 14.22 -4.12 -31.11
C THR A 243 13.06 -3.12 -31.18
N PRO A 244 12.97 -2.29 -32.23
CA PRO A 244 11.85 -1.37 -32.42
C PRO A 244 10.50 -2.09 -32.32
N ALA A 245 9.62 -1.56 -31.48
CA ALA A 245 8.35 -2.19 -31.21
C ALA A 245 7.40 -2.09 -32.42
N ARG A 246 6.64 -3.15 -32.67
CA ARG A 246 5.62 -3.21 -33.72
C ARG A 246 4.21 -2.99 -33.15
N PRO A 247 3.23 -2.50 -33.93
CA PRO A 247 1.87 -2.26 -33.46
C PRO A 247 1.22 -3.47 -32.78
N GLU A 248 1.54 -4.68 -33.22
CA GLU A 248 1.00 -5.92 -32.65
C GLU A 248 1.48 -6.14 -31.21
N GLN A 249 2.70 -5.70 -30.88
CA GLN A 249 3.24 -5.81 -29.52
C GLN A 249 2.54 -4.86 -28.53
N ASP A 250 2.06 -3.70 -29.00
CA ASP A 250 1.23 -2.81 -28.19
C ASP A 250 -0.10 -3.49 -27.83
N LEU A 251 -0.72 -4.20 -28.79
CA LEU A 251 -1.94 -4.97 -28.54
C LEU A 251 -1.72 -6.11 -27.55
N GLN A 252 -0.61 -6.84 -27.71
CA GLN A 252 -0.25 -7.93 -26.80
C GLN A 252 -0.02 -7.42 -25.38
N SER A 253 0.71 -6.32 -25.25
CA SER A 253 1.00 -5.68 -23.97
C SER A 253 -0.26 -5.12 -23.32
N LEU A 254 -1.17 -4.53 -24.11
CA LEU A 254 -2.48 -4.09 -23.62
C LEU A 254 -3.35 -5.26 -23.15
N GLY A 255 -3.32 -6.39 -23.87
CA GLY A 255 -3.98 -7.62 -23.45
C GLY A 255 -3.48 -8.12 -22.08
N MET A 256 -2.16 -8.10 -21.86
CA MET A 256 -1.57 -8.41 -20.55
C MET A 256 -1.99 -7.44 -19.46
N VAL A 257 -2.05 -6.13 -19.74
CA VAL A 257 -2.56 -5.13 -18.79
C VAL A 257 -4.02 -5.40 -18.43
N ALA A 258 -4.87 -5.70 -19.42
CA ALA A 258 -6.27 -6.03 -19.18
C ALA A 258 -6.45 -7.29 -18.34
N PHE A 259 -5.65 -8.33 -18.59
CA PHE A 259 -5.60 -9.53 -17.75
C PHE A 259 -5.24 -9.18 -16.29
N TYR A 260 -4.17 -8.43 -16.05
CA TYR A 260 -3.78 -8.05 -14.68
C TYR A 260 -4.83 -7.20 -13.97
N LEU A 261 -5.48 -6.27 -14.68
CA LEU A 261 -6.57 -5.47 -14.12
C LEU A 261 -7.76 -6.33 -13.72
N TRP A 262 -8.11 -7.32 -14.54
CA TRP A 262 -9.25 -8.17 -14.27
C TRP A 262 -8.98 -9.17 -13.13
N VAL A 263 -7.77 -9.71 -13.06
CA VAL A 263 -7.36 -10.59 -11.93
C VAL A 263 -7.10 -9.78 -10.66
N GLY A 264 -6.72 -8.51 -10.77
CA GLY A 264 -6.43 -7.63 -9.64
C GLY A 264 -5.05 -7.82 -9.01
N ARG A 265 -4.10 -8.40 -9.75
CA ARG A 265 -2.68 -8.53 -9.36
C ARG A 265 -1.83 -8.87 -10.59
N THR A 266 -0.52 -8.70 -10.47
CA THR A 266 0.45 -8.98 -11.56
C THR A 266 1.26 -10.26 -11.33
N THR A 267 1.31 -10.77 -10.10
CA THR A 267 2.05 -11.99 -9.73
C THR A 267 1.19 -13.01 -9.02
N ASN A 268 1.59 -14.28 -9.13
CA ASN A 268 1.01 -15.39 -8.39
C ASN A 268 1.43 -15.30 -6.91
N LEU A 269 0.47 -15.41 -5.99
CA LEU A 269 0.71 -15.26 -4.55
C LEU A 269 1.65 -16.32 -3.96
N SER A 270 1.71 -17.51 -4.56
CA SER A 270 2.48 -18.64 -4.05
C SER A 270 3.90 -18.69 -4.62
N SER A 271 4.08 -18.36 -5.90
CA SER A 271 5.37 -18.45 -6.59
C SER A 271 6.06 -17.10 -6.79
N ASN A 272 5.35 -16.00 -6.56
CA ASN A 272 5.75 -14.62 -6.90
C ASN A 272 6.19 -14.45 -8.37
N GLN A 273 5.85 -15.40 -9.24
CA GLN A 273 6.08 -15.30 -10.67
C GLN A 273 4.97 -14.46 -11.31
N PRO A 274 5.23 -13.79 -12.44
CA PRO A 274 4.18 -13.15 -13.24
C PRO A 274 3.04 -14.14 -13.51
N LEU A 275 1.79 -13.66 -13.45
CA LEU A 275 0.65 -14.51 -13.81
C LEU A 275 0.76 -14.97 -15.25
N ASP A 276 0.35 -16.22 -15.52
CA ASP A 276 0.35 -16.80 -16.85
C ASP A 276 -1.07 -16.75 -17.41
N PRO A 277 -1.34 -15.94 -18.46
CA PRO A 277 -2.67 -15.88 -19.06
C PRO A 277 -3.11 -17.21 -19.70
N ARG A 278 -2.20 -18.16 -19.93
CA ARG A 278 -2.54 -19.51 -20.43
C ARG A 278 -3.10 -20.42 -19.34
N ASP A 279 -2.91 -20.09 -18.06
CA ASP A 279 -3.48 -20.84 -16.96
C ASP A 279 -4.94 -20.38 -16.73
N ASN A 280 -5.87 -21.22 -17.17
CA ASN A 280 -7.29 -20.93 -17.14
C ASN A 280 -7.82 -20.70 -15.71
N GLN A 281 -7.17 -21.28 -14.68
CA GLN A 281 -7.57 -21.15 -13.27
C GLN A 281 -7.26 -19.76 -12.70
N GLN A 282 -6.44 -18.96 -13.38
CA GLN A 282 -6.06 -17.63 -12.94
C GLN A 282 -7.04 -16.55 -13.42
N TRP A 283 -7.95 -16.89 -14.33
CA TRP A 283 -8.95 -15.96 -14.86
C TRP A 283 -10.20 -15.90 -13.99
N PRO A 284 -10.88 -14.75 -13.91
CA PRO A 284 -12.24 -14.68 -13.42
C PRO A 284 -13.21 -15.34 -14.42
N ASP A 285 -14.17 -16.13 -13.92
CA ASP A 285 -15.16 -16.84 -14.75
C ASP A 285 -16.43 -16.00 -15.01
N THR A 286 -16.29 -14.68 -15.11
CA THR A 286 -17.45 -13.76 -15.15
C THR A 286 -17.86 -13.32 -16.56
N ASP A 287 -17.00 -13.48 -17.59
CA ASP A 287 -17.27 -12.99 -18.95
C ASP A 287 -16.41 -13.70 -20.02
N ASP A 288 -16.87 -14.84 -20.54
CA ASP A 288 -16.10 -15.63 -21.52
C ASP A 288 -15.81 -14.86 -22.83
N HIS A 289 -16.69 -13.96 -23.25
CA HIS A 289 -16.51 -13.15 -24.45
C HIS A 289 -15.36 -12.14 -24.28
N LEU A 290 -15.26 -11.49 -23.12
CA LEU A 290 -14.15 -10.60 -22.80
C LEU A 290 -12.83 -11.38 -22.71
N LYS A 291 -12.85 -12.59 -22.14
CA LYS A 291 -11.66 -13.45 -22.04
C LYS A 291 -11.12 -13.84 -23.41
N GLN A 292 -11.98 -14.31 -24.31
CA GLN A 292 -11.62 -14.60 -25.71
C GLN A 292 -11.08 -13.35 -26.41
N PHE A 293 -11.72 -12.19 -26.20
CA PHE A 293 -11.24 -10.92 -26.73
C PHE A 293 -9.80 -10.59 -26.27
N ILE A 294 -9.51 -10.78 -24.97
CA ILE A 294 -8.17 -10.52 -24.41
C ILE A 294 -7.15 -11.56 -24.92
N TYR A 295 -7.53 -12.83 -25.10
CA TYR A 295 -6.68 -13.85 -25.73
C TYR A 295 -6.26 -13.47 -27.16
N ARG A 296 -7.19 -12.94 -27.95
CA ARG A 296 -6.88 -12.41 -29.30
C ARG A 296 -5.95 -11.20 -29.24
N LEU A 297 -6.12 -10.28 -28.28
CA LEU A 297 -5.18 -9.18 -28.07
C LEU A 297 -3.76 -9.68 -27.78
N MET A 298 -3.63 -10.71 -26.94
CA MET A 298 -2.34 -11.31 -26.57
C MET A 298 -1.74 -12.22 -27.65
N GLY A 299 -2.43 -12.44 -28.78
CA GLY A 299 -1.99 -13.36 -29.83
C GLY A 299 -1.97 -14.83 -29.39
N LEU A 300 -2.71 -15.18 -28.35
CA LEU A 300 -2.93 -16.58 -27.93
C LEU A 300 -3.98 -17.27 -28.80
N GLU A 301 -4.81 -16.48 -29.47
CA GLU A 301 -5.74 -16.88 -30.53
C GLU A 301 -5.48 -16.03 -31.78
N THR A 302 -6.35 -16.12 -32.80
CA THR A 302 -6.27 -15.32 -34.03
C THR A 302 -6.19 -13.82 -33.68
N PRO A 303 -5.02 -13.18 -33.87
CA PRO A 303 -4.79 -11.82 -33.40
C PRO A 303 -5.58 -10.80 -34.22
N PHE A 304 -5.75 -9.60 -33.66
CA PHE A 304 -6.28 -8.48 -34.42
C PHE A 304 -5.20 -7.88 -35.31
N GLU A 305 -5.59 -7.53 -36.54
CA GLU A 305 -4.68 -6.90 -37.51
C GLU A 305 -4.28 -5.47 -37.12
N SER A 306 -5.12 -4.78 -36.32
CA SER A 306 -4.87 -3.41 -35.88
C SER A 306 -5.64 -3.06 -34.60
N ALA A 307 -5.23 -1.97 -33.94
CA ALA A 307 -5.96 -1.42 -32.80
C ALA A 307 -7.38 -0.97 -33.17
N GLU A 308 -7.61 -0.53 -34.41
CA GLU A 308 -8.94 -0.21 -34.91
C GLU A 308 -9.83 -1.46 -34.99
N ALA A 309 -9.32 -2.54 -35.61
CA ALA A 309 -10.05 -3.80 -35.71
C ALA A 309 -10.38 -4.38 -34.33
N ALA A 310 -9.42 -4.33 -33.40
CA ALA A 310 -9.63 -4.71 -32.01
C ALA A 310 -10.72 -3.86 -31.33
N ARG A 311 -10.69 -2.54 -31.51
CA ARG A 311 -11.69 -1.65 -30.90
C ARG A 311 -13.10 -1.89 -31.44
N GLN A 312 -13.23 -2.09 -32.76
CA GLN A 312 -14.53 -2.40 -33.37
C GLN A 312 -15.09 -3.72 -32.83
N ALA A 313 -14.24 -4.75 -32.71
CA ALA A 313 -14.65 -6.03 -32.12
C ALA A 313 -15.04 -5.90 -30.64
N LEU A 314 -14.34 -5.08 -29.85
CA LEU A 314 -14.67 -4.82 -28.44
C LEU A 314 -16.07 -4.22 -28.29
N LEU A 315 -16.43 -3.26 -29.14
CA LEU A 315 -17.72 -2.57 -29.12
C LEU A 315 -18.89 -3.48 -29.52
N GLN A 316 -18.60 -4.59 -30.22
CA GLN A 316 -19.59 -5.58 -30.65
C GLN A 316 -19.76 -6.74 -29.67
N LEU A 317 -18.95 -6.82 -28.61
CA LEU A 317 -19.09 -7.88 -27.61
C LEU A 317 -20.47 -7.80 -26.93
N PRO A 318 -21.15 -8.94 -26.70
CA PRO A 318 -22.39 -8.98 -25.94
C PRO A 318 -22.23 -8.34 -24.54
N LYS A 319 -23.32 -7.76 -24.03
CA LYS A 319 -23.42 -7.30 -22.63
C LYS A 319 -23.64 -8.53 -21.74
N GLU A 320 -23.15 -8.47 -20.49
CA GLU A 320 -23.17 -9.61 -19.53
C GLU A 320 -24.53 -10.32 -19.50
N ASP A 321 -24.57 -11.57 -19.98
CA ASP A 321 -25.71 -12.46 -19.82
C ASP A 321 -25.66 -13.10 -18.43
N SER A 322 -26.58 -12.72 -17.56
CA SER A 322 -26.92 -13.48 -16.36
C SER A 322 -27.61 -14.79 -16.74
N ALA A 323 -26.89 -15.78 -17.27
CA ALA A 323 -27.47 -17.09 -17.56
C ALA A 323 -26.42 -18.21 -17.78
N LYS A 324 -26.14 -18.98 -16.71
CA LYS A 324 -26.47 -20.42 -16.58
C LYS A 324 -25.39 -21.33 -15.98
N SER A 325 -25.87 -22.07 -14.99
CA SER A 325 -25.40 -23.37 -14.51
C SER A 325 -25.34 -24.46 -15.60
N SER A 326 -24.48 -25.44 -15.30
CA SER A 326 -24.57 -26.89 -15.56
C SER A 326 -24.18 -27.50 -16.92
N VAL A 327 -23.07 -28.27 -16.81
CA VAL A 327 -22.85 -29.68 -17.18
C VAL A 327 -22.68 -30.07 -18.66
N GLY A 328 -21.58 -30.79 -18.91
CA GLY A 328 -21.41 -31.67 -20.06
C GLY A 328 -20.07 -32.38 -20.08
N SER A 329 -19.95 -33.49 -19.35
CA SER A 329 -18.81 -34.42 -19.46
C SER A 329 -18.91 -35.20 -20.79
N SER A 330 -17.80 -35.41 -21.47
CA SER A 330 -17.54 -36.65 -22.23
C SER A 330 -16.05 -36.78 -22.52
N GLY A 331 -15.46 -37.87 -22.03
CA GLY A 331 -14.08 -38.22 -22.29
C GLY A 331 -13.88 -38.86 -23.66
N SER A 332 -12.63 -38.95 -24.07
CA SER A 332 -12.13 -39.96 -25.00
C SER A 332 -10.62 -40.11 -24.81
N GLN A 333 -10.22 -41.32 -24.44
CA GLN A 333 -8.83 -41.75 -24.27
C GLN A 333 -8.16 -41.94 -25.64
N ILE A 334 -6.88 -41.57 -25.75
CA ILE A 334 -6.02 -41.99 -26.87
C ILE A 334 -4.89 -42.86 -26.31
N ILE A 335 -4.71 -44.02 -26.95
CA ILE A 335 -3.77 -45.09 -26.62
C ILE A 335 -2.40 -44.78 -27.22
N GLU A 336 -1.34 -44.75 -26.39
CA GLU A 336 0.06 -44.70 -26.86
C GLU A 336 0.75 -46.08 -26.82
N LYS A 337 1.58 -46.34 -27.84
CA LYS A 337 2.36 -47.58 -28.03
C LYS A 337 3.62 -47.59 -27.14
N ARG A 338 3.88 -48.73 -26.51
CA ARG A 338 5.00 -48.98 -25.57
C ARG A 338 6.31 -49.37 -26.27
N LEU A 339 7.43 -48.80 -25.78
CA LEU A 339 8.79 -49.36 -25.86
C LEU A 339 9.06 -50.31 -24.67
N PRO A 340 10.05 -51.22 -24.76
CA PRO A 340 10.20 -52.36 -23.84
C PRO A 340 10.67 -51.99 -22.42
N MET A 341 10.06 -52.67 -21.44
CA MET A 341 9.85 -52.27 -20.04
C MET A 341 11.04 -52.30 -19.04
N PRO A 342 12.16 -53.04 -19.20
CA PRO A 342 13.11 -53.15 -18.09
C PRO A 342 14.08 -51.96 -17.97
N LEU A 343 14.32 -51.19 -19.05
CA LEU A 343 15.26 -50.05 -19.05
C LEU A 343 14.62 -48.75 -18.52
N ILE A 344 13.32 -48.56 -18.80
CA ILE A 344 12.54 -47.38 -18.37
C ILE A 344 12.36 -47.37 -16.85
N LEU A 345 12.20 -48.55 -16.24
CA LEU A 345 11.96 -48.68 -14.81
C LEU A 345 13.20 -48.27 -13.99
N LEU A 346 14.39 -48.62 -14.46
CA LEU A 346 15.65 -48.31 -13.77
C LEU A 346 16.01 -46.81 -13.87
N LEU A 347 15.80 -46.21 -15.05
CA LEU A 347 15.95 -44.76 -15.25
C LEU A 347 14.88 -43.97 -14.49
N GLY A 348 13.66 -44.49 -14.39
CA GLY A 348 12.57 -43.88 -13.63
C GLY A 348 12.85 -43.80 -12.14
N ILE A 349 13.42 -44.85 -11.54
CA ILE A 349 13.76 -44.86 -10.11
C ILE A 349 14.92 -43.89 -9.82
N LEU A 350 15.94 -43.85 -10.68
CA LEU A 350 17.08 -42.95 -10.52
C LEU A 350 16.64 -41.47 -10.66
N ALA A 351 15.75 -41.19 -11.61
CA ALA A 351 15.15 -39.87 -11.77
C ALA A 351 14.29 -39.48 -10.56
N LEU A 352 13.51 -40.39 -9.99
CA LEU A 352 12.71 -40.17 -8.77
C LEU A 352 13.58 -39.91 -7.53
N LEU A 353 14.72 -40.60 -7.38
CA LEU A 353 15.65 -40.36 -6.28
C LEU A 353 16.37 -39.00 -6.41
N LEU A 354 16.78 -38.62 -7.62
CA LEU A 354 17.37 -37.29 -7.87
C LEU A 354 16.34 -36.17 -7.73
N LEU A 355 15.11 -36.39 -8.18
CA LEU A 355 13.99 -35.45 -8.00
C LEU A 355 13.63 -35.30 -6.52
N SER A 356 13.49 -36.40 -5.77
CA SER A 356 13.15 -36.34 -4.35
C SER A 356 14.26 -35.70 -3.51
N GLY A 357 15.53 -36.00 -3.79
CA GLY A 357 16.68 -35.34 -3.16
C GLY A 357 16.81 -33.87 -3.53
N GLY A 358 16.54 -33.51 -4.79
CA GLY A 358 16.53 -32.13 -5.27
C GLY A 358 15.39 -31.31 -4.65
N ILE A 359 14.19 -31.90 -4.56
CA ILE A 359 13.02 -31.31 -3.90
C ILE A 359 13.30 -31.11 -2.41
N TRP A 360 13.90 -32.10 -1.73
CA TRP A 360 14.27 -31.98 -0.31
C TRP A 360 15.31 -30.87 -0.08
N TYR A 361 16.33 -30.77 -0.93
CA TYR A 361 17.35 -29.72 -0.86
C TYR A 361 16.77 -28.32 -1.13
N PHE A 362 15.81 -28.20 -2.05
CA PHE A 362 15.15 -26.93 -2.37
C PHE A 362 14.16 -26.50 -1.27
N LEU A 363 13.45 -27.45 -0.65
CA LEU A 363 12.54 -27.19 0.47
C LEU A 363 13.25 -26.73 1.74
N LEU A 364 14.50 -27.15 1.97
CA LEU A 364 15.32 -26.71 3.10
C LEU A 364 16.02 -25.35 2.89
N ARG A 365 15.98 -24.78 1.68
CA ARG A 365 16.64 -23.49 1.36
C ARG A 365 15.68 -22.30 1.30
N ASN A 366 14.59 -22.34 2.06
CA ASN A 366 13.71 -21.18 2.26
C ASN A 366 14.39 -20.13 3.16
N SER A 367 15.38 -19.42 2.61
CA SER A 367 15.74 -18.10 3.09
C SER A 367 14.64 -17.14 2.63
N THR A 368 13.81 -16.70 3.56
CA THR A 368 12.78 -15.68 3.32
C THR A 368 13.43 -14.39 2.82
N ASP A 369 13.15 -14.03 1.57
CA ASP A 369 13.64 -12.77 0.98
C ASP A 369 12.83 -11.60 1.55
N THR A 370 13.40 -10.94 2.55
CA THR A 370 12.83 -9.78 3.25
C THR A 370 12.75 -8.52 2.36
N ARG A 371 13.31 -8.52 1.14
CA ARG A 371 13.36 -7.33 0.26
C ARG A 371 12.01 -6.87 -0.31
N ASN A 372 11.05 -7.76 -0.51
CA ASN A 372 9.74 -7.38 -1.07
C ASN A 372 8.71 -6.93 -0.03
N LYS A 373 8.91 -7.23 1.27
CA LYS A 373 7.92 -6.93 2.33
C LYS A 373 7.78 -5.43 2.61
N PHE A 374 8.80 -4.63 2.30
CA PHE A 374 8.92 -3.23 2.77
C PHE A 374 8.96 -2.19 1.64
N ILE A 375 8.55 -2.54 0.41
CA ILE A 375 8.57 -1.61 -0.74
C ILE A 375 7.71 -0.37 -0.48
N GLU A 376 6.49 -0.55 0.05
CA GLU A 376 5.60 0.56 0.38
C GLU A 376 6.16 1.42 1.51
N TRP A 377 6.83 0.81 2.48
CA TRP A 377 7.55 1.55 3.52
C TRP A 377 8.65 2.44 2.93
N SER A 378 9.43 1.91 1.99
CA SER A 378 10.49 2.66 1.30
C SER A 378 9.97 3.79 0.38
N ARG A 379 8.67 3.92 0.16
CA ARG A 379 8.11 5.04 -0.62
C ARG A 379 7.68 6.22 0.24
N LEU A 380 7.55 6.03 1.56
CA LEU A 380 7.15 7.10 2.47
C LEU A 380 8.23 8.17 2.59
N VAL A 381 7.80 9.43 2.70
CA VAL A 381 8.64 10.55 3.14
C VAL A 381 9.28 10.18 4.47
N ARG A 382 10.59 10.43 4.62
CA ARG A 382 11.34 9.83 5.72
C ARG A 382 11.07 10.52 7.05
N ASN A 383 11.21 11.83 7.09
CA ASN A 383 11.20 12.61 8.33
C ASN A 383 10.20 13.77 8.29
N PHE A 384 9.83 14.29 9.47
CA PHE A 384 8.99 15.48 9.60
C PHE A 384 9.59 16.72 8.92
N SER A 385 10.92 16.81 8.84
CA SER A 385 11.64 17.91 8.17
C SER A 385 11.39 17.96 6.67
N GLU A 386 11.09 16.82 6.05
CA GLU A 386 10.89 16.65 4.60
C GLU A 386 9.45 16.89 4.16
N VAL A 387 8.52 17.10 5.11
CA VAL A 387 7.14 17.49 4.79
C VAL A 387 7.16 18.93 4.25
N PRO A 388 6.72 19.15 3.00
CA PRO A 388 6.75 20.48 2.39
C PRO A 388 5.64 21.38 2.94
N ASN A 389 5.79 22.69 2.76
CA ASN A 389 4.73 23.69 2.97
C ASN A 389 4.08 23.67 4.37
N VAL A 390 4.87 23.42 5.42
CA VAL A 390 4.40 23.49 6.81
C VAL A 390 3.97 24.91 7.13
N PRO A 391 2.67 25.17 7.43
CA PRO A 391 2.17 26.52 7.62
C PRO A 391 2.74 27.13 8.91
N SER A 392 3.02 28.43 8.88
CA SER A 392 3.39 29.17 10.09
C SER A 392 2.14 29.43 10.94
N GLY A 393 2.23 29.24 12.26
CA GLY A 393 1.13 29.55 13.17
C GLY A 393 1.02 28.62 14.37
N GLN A 394 0.08 28.92 15.26
CA GLN A 394 -0.30 28.02 16.34
C GLN A 394 -1.59 27.30 15.96
N PHE A 395 -1.57 25.97 16.04
CA PHE A 395 -2.70 25.11 15.72
C PHE A 395 -3.12 24.37 16.98
N THR A 396 -4.38 24.51 17.36
CA THR A 396 -5.01 23.76 18.43
C THR A 396 -5.70 22.54 17.86
N TYR A 397 -5.39 21.36 18.39
CA TYR A 397 -6.01 20.13 17.97
C TYR A 397 -6.55 19.34 19.15
N THR A 398 -7.54 18.51 18.86
CA THR A 398 -8.31 17.85 19.91
C THR A 398 -8.50 16.36 19.66
N GLY A 399 -9.03 15.69 20.67
CA GLY A 399 -9.46 14.30 20.67
C GLY A 399 -10.28 14.07 21.94
N GLU A 400 -11.03 12.99 21.99
CA GLU A 400 -11.81 12.66 23.19
C GLU A 400 -10.88 12.46 24.40
N LYS A 401 -11.30 12.98 25.54
CA LYS A 401 -10.65 12.77 26.82
C LYS A 401 -10.69 11.27 27.15
N ASP A 402 -9.57 10.77 27.66
CA ASP A 402 -9.38 9.35 27.96
C ASP A 402 -9.52 8.43 26.74
N SER A 403 -9.31 8.93 25.51
CA SER A 403 -9.22 8.14 24.27
C SER A 403 -7.84 7.50 24.05
N SER A 404 -7.75 6.58 23.07
CA SER A 404 -6.47 6.04 22.60
C SER A 404 -5.46 7.14 22.29
N TRP A 405 -5.89 8.19 21.60
CA TRP A 405 -5.00 9.29 21.23
C TRP A 405 -4.48 10.05 22.46
N SER A 406 -5.37 10.39 23.40
CA SER A 406 -4.97 11.08 24.63
C SER A 406 -3.98 10.26 25.47
N TYR A 407 -4.16 8.93 25.48
CA TYR A 407 -3.26 8.01 26.18
C TYR A 407 -1.89 7.94 25.51
N ILE A 408 -1.83 7.71 24.19
CA ILE A 408 -0.54 7.54 23.50
C ILE A 408 0.34 8.80 23.52
N LEU A 409 -0.27 9.99 23.57
CA LEU A 409 0.46 11.26 23.71
C LEU A 409 1.28 11.33 25.00
N THR A 410 0.84 10.64 26.06
CA THR A 410 1.55 10.59 27.35
C THR A 410 2.67 9.55 27.39
N GLN A 411 2.73 8.65 26.41
CA GLN A 411 3.69 7.54 26.43
C GLN A 411 5.11 8.04 26.15
N PRO A 412 6.11 7.50 26.85
CA PRO A 412 7.51 7.83 26.63
C PRO A 412 7.99 7.23 25.31
N ILE A 413 8.79 8.01 24.57
CA ILE A 413 9.57 7.58 23.42
C ILE A 413 11.01 8.05 23.66
N ASP A 414 11.89 7.10 23.90
CA ASP A 414 13.29 7.36 24.28
C ASP A 414 13.34 8.32 25.50
N ASN A 415 13.81 9.57 25.33
CA ASN A 415 13.93 10.58 26.39
C ASN A 415 12.86 11.69 26.32
N SER A 416 11.75 11.50 25.60
CA SER A 416 10.69 12.52 25.44
C SER A 416 9.30 11.87 25.43
N ARG A 417 8.22 12.65 25.52
CA ARG A 417 6.86 12.13 25.27
C ARG A 417 6.49 12.32 23.81
N LEU A 418 5.55 11.51 23.32
CA LEU A 418 5.02 11.71 21.96
C LEU A 418 4.42 13.11 21.78
N ALA A 419 3.73 13.64 22.81
CA ALA A 419 3.22 15.01 22.79
C ALA A 419 4.30 16.05 22.52
N ASP A 420 5.47 15.94 23.17
CA ASP A 420 6.57 16.90 23.00
C ASP A 420 7.14 16.84 21.58
N LEU A 421 7.25 15.64 21.02
CA LEU A 421 7.73 15.41 19.66
C LEU A 421 6.75 15.93 18.58
N LEU A 422 5.44 15.90 18.87
CA LEU A 422 4.40 16.37 17.96
C LEU A 422 4.05 17.86 18.16
N ALA A 423 4.42 18.47 19.29
CA ALA A 423 4.15 19.88 19.57
C ALA A 423 4.93 20.81 18.64
N LYS A 424 6.19 20.48 18.36
CA LYS A 424 7.01 21.18 17.36
C LYS A 424 7.77 20.15 16.50
N PRO A 425 7.08 19.49 15.56
CA PRO A 425 7.61 18.34 14.83
C PRO A 425 8.74 18.72 13.88
N LYS A 426 8.80 19.99 13.45
CA LYS A 426 9.83 20.54 12.58
C LYS A 426 10.49 21.74 13.26
N ALA A 427 11.77 21.62 13.59
CA ALA A 427 12.48 22.61 14.42
C ALA A 427 12.65 23.97 13.73
N ASP A 428 12.86 23.96 12.41
CA ASP A 428 13.01 25.10 11.52
C ASP A 428 11.67 25.72 11.08
N ALA A 429 10.54 25.05 11.36
CA ALA A 429 9.21 25.61 11.16
C ALA A 429 8.75 26.41 12.39
N THR A 430 7.95 27.45 12.15
CA THR A 430 7.28 28.25 13.18
C THR A 430 5.94 27.65 13.62
N ALA A 431 5.52 26.55 13.02
CA ALA A 431 4.31 25.82 13.38
C ALA A 431 4.42 25.22 14.80
N THR A 432 3.40 25.44 15.63
CA THR A 432 3.25 24.75 16.91
C THR A 432 1.88 24.11 17.01
N TYR A 433 1.83 22.86 17.48
CA TYR A 433 0.61 22.07 17.61
C TYR A 433 0.30 21.83 19.09
N ASN A 434 -0.81 22.37 19.56
CA ASN A 434 -1.22 22.31 20.96
C ASN A 434 -2.40 21.36 21.11
N TYR A 435 -2.20 20.27 21.85
CA TYR A 435 -3.27 19.31 22.12
C TYR A 435 -4.15 19.76 23.28
N GLU A 436 -5.46 19.74 23.08
CA GLU A 436 -6.46 19.95 24.12
C GLU A 436 -7.56 18.89 24.01
N SER A 437 -7.65 18.01 25.01
CA SER A 437 -8.71 17.00 25.06
C SER A 437 -10.08 17.61 25.33
N VAL A 438 -11.12 17.05 24.72
CA VAL A 438 -12.52 17.42 24.99
C VAL A 438 -13.28 16.26 25.58
N LEU A 439 -14.28 16.55 26.42
CA LEU A 439 -15.12 15.53 27.03
C LEU A 439 -16.50 15.55 26.39
N SER A 440 -16.91 14.43 25.78
CA SER A 440 -18.29 14.25 25.31
C SER A 440 -19.27 14.10 26.48
N ALA A 441 -20.45 14.72 26.34
CA ALA A 441 -21.53 14.62 27.33
C ALA A 441 -22.14 13.20 27.37
N ASP A 442 -22.25 12.54 26.21
CA ASP A 442 -22.65 11.14 26.10
C ASP A 442 -21.43 10.26 25.78
N VAL A 443 -21.02 9.45 26.75
CA VAL A 443 -19.91 8.49 26.61
C VAL A 443 -20.22 7.41 25.56
N ASN A 444 -21.51 7.16 25.25
CA ASN A 444 -21.92 6.21 24.22
C ASN A 444 -21.96 6.83 22.81
N ASN A 445 -21.75 8.14 22.71
CA ASN A 445 -21.63 8.86 21.45
C ASN A 445 -20.54 9.95 21.55
N PRO A 446 -19.25 9.56 21.61
CA PRO A 446 -18.19 10.48 21.96
C PRO A 446 -17.67 11.28 20.76
N ILE A 447 -18.54 12.12 20.17
CA ILE A 447 -18.27 12.87 18.93
C ILE A 447 -17.85 14.32 19.16
N ARG A 448 -17.64 14.75 20.41
CA ARG A 448 -17.39 16.16 20.74
C ARG A 448 -16.15 16.73 20.04
N SER A 449 -15.10 15.93 19.92
CA SER A 449 -13.89 16.28 19.18
C SER A 449 -14.16 16.64 17.71
N ILE A 450 -15.11 15.95 17.06
CA ILE A 450 -15.53 16.24 15.68
C ILE A 450 -16.35 17.53 15.65
N GLU A 451 -17.30 17.71 16.57
CA GLU A 451 -18.16 18.90 16.66
C GLU A 451 -17.35 20.20 16.86
N GLU A 452 -16.31 20.16 17.69
CA GLU A 452 -15.46 21.32 17.98
C GLU A 452 -14.65 21.76 16.73
N VAL A 453 -14.31 20.82 15.84
CA VAL A 453 -13.70 21.13 14.54
C VAL A 453 -14.72 21.68 13.55
N GLN A 454 -15.92 21.08 13.48
CA GLN A 454 -17.01 21.54 12.63
C GLN A 454 -17.40 22.99 12.95
N THR A 455 -17.48 23.32 14.24
CA THR A 455 -17.80 24.66 14.73
C THR A 455 -16.62 25.64 14.68
N GLY A 456 -15.43 25.17 14.29
CA GLY A 456 -14.22 26.00 14.15
C GLY A 456 -13.59 26.44 15.46
N LYS A 457 -13.91 25.79 16.58
CA LYS A 457 -13.27 26.04 17.89
C LYS A 457 -11.89 25.39 17.99
N LYS A 458 -11.66 24.32 17.22
CA LYS A 458 -10.38 23.62 17.07
C LYS A 458 -10.01 23.52 15.60
N ASP A 459 -8.72 23.54 15.30
CA ASP A 459 -8.21 23.50 13.93
C ASP A 459 -8.39 22.12 13.30
N PHE A 460 -8.18 21.06 14.08
CA PHE A 460 -8.40 19.67 13.67
C PHE A 460 -8.57 18.75 14.89
N ALA A 461 -8.99 17.51 14.62
CA ALA A 461 -9.18 16.48 15.64
C ALA A 461 -8.52 15.17 15.23
N ILE A 462 -8.27 14.31 16.21
CA ILE A 462 -7.82 12.94 15.99
C ILE A 462 -8.81 12.00 16.65
N THR A 463 -9.35 11.07 15.86
CA THR A 463 -10.43 10.17 16.29
C THR A 463 -10.44 8.88 15.49
N SER A 464 -10.96 7.82 16.08
CA SER A 464 -11.28 6.56 15.41
C SER A 464 -12.72 6.49 14.86
N LEU A 465 -13.58 7.49 15.14
CA LEU A 465 -15.01 7.50 14.81
C LEU A 465 -15.28 7.88 13.34
N GLY A 466 -14.70 7.14 12.41
CA GLY A 466 -14.72 7.45 10.98
C GLY A 466 -16.11 7.61 10.33
N ASN A 467 -17.15 6.98 10.90
CA ASN A 467 -18.53 7.03 10.39
C ASN A 467 -19.29 8.29 10.84
N SER A 468 -18.83 8.96 11.91
CA SER A 468 -19.43 10.19 12.44
C SER A 468 -18.93 11.46 11.74
N ILE A 469 -17.99 11.32 10.80
CA ILE A 469 -17.38 12.43 10.07
C ILE A 469 -18.27 12.81 8.89
N THR A 470 -18.76 14.05 8.90
CA THR A 470 -19.66 14.60 7.87
C THR A 470 -18.89 15.08 6.63
N SER A 471 -19.61 15.36 5.54
CA SER A 471 -19.03 15.85 4.28
C SER A 471 -18.40 17.24 4.36
N GLN A 472 -18.54 17.96 5.48
CA GLN A 472 -17.91 19.28 5.69
C GLN A 472 -16.44 19.15 6.15
N LEU A 473 -16.04 17.94 6.52
CA LEU A 473 -14.73 17.63 7.06
C LEU A 473 -14.01 16.65 6.13
N THR A 474 -12.70 16.87 5.99
CA THR A 474 -11.79 15.91 5.36
C THR A 474 -11.20 15.01 6.45
N LYS A 475 -11.00 13.73 6.14
CA LYS A 475 -10.35 12.76 7.02
C LYS A 475 -9.17 12.09 6.32
N GLN A 476 -8.02 12.09 6.98
CA GLN A 476 -6.81 11.41 6.52
C GLN A 476 -6.48 10.29 7.50
N ARG A 477 -6.37 9.06 7.01
CA ARG A 477 -5.97 7.92 7.83
C ARG A 477 -4.48 8.04 8.15
N VAL A 478 -4.12 7.91 9.42
CA VAL A 478 -2.71 8.06 9.87
C VAL A 478 -2.16 6.83 10.57
N ALA A 479 -3.01 5.95 11.08
CA ALA A 479 -2.64 4.69 11.71
C ALA A 479 -3.87 3.79 11.82
N TYR A 480 -3.69 2.60 12.35
CA TYR A 480 -4.76 1.78 12.92
C TYR A 480 -4.59 1.63 14.43
N ASP A 481 -5.70 1.32 15.08
CA ASP A 481 -5.78 0.83 16.46
C ASP A 481 -6.76 -0.35 16.45
N GLY A 482 -6.98 -1.00 17.59
CA GLY A 482 -7.92 -2.11 17.67
C GLY A 482 -8.28 -2.48 19.09
N LEU A 483 -9.33 -3.29 19.21
CA LEU A 483 -9.71 -3.89 20.48
C LEU A 483 -9.06 -5.26 20.62
N ILE A 484 -8.24 -5.40 21.66
CA ILE A 484 -7.71 -6.69 22.09
C ILE A 484 -8.61 -7.23 23.19
N VAL A 485 -9.25 -8.35 22.91
CA VAL A 485 -10.02 -9.10 23.91
C VAL A 485 -9.06 -10.00 24.67
N PHE A 486 -9.08 -9.95 25.99
CA PHE A 486 -8.22 -10.76 26.82
C PHE A 486 -8.98 -11.43 27.97
N VAL A 487 -8.51 -12.61 28.34
CA VAL A 487 -9.00 -13.37 29.50
C VAL A 487 -7.90 -13.55 30.51
N ALA A 488 -8.28 -13.87 31.74
CA ALA A 488 -7.30 -14.15 32.78
C ALA A 488 -6.31 -15.24 32.38
N PHE A 489 -5.02 -14.97 32.61
CA PHE A 489 -3.92 -15.82 32.20
C PHE A 489 -2.91 -16.04 33.33
N ASN A 490 -2.49 -17.30 33.49
CA ASN A 490 -1.37 -17.68 34.32
C ASN A 490 -0.60 -18.84 33.66
N LYS A 491 0.68 -18.99 33.98
CA LYS A 491 1.57 -20.02 33.40
C LYS A 491 1.28 -21.45 33.91
N ARG A 492 0.24 -21.68 34.71
CA ARG A 492 -0.09 -23.03 35.21
C ARG A 492 -0.82 -23.81 34.11
N ASP A 493 -0.60 -25.12 34.05
CA ASP A 493 -1.03 -26.01 32.95
C ASP A 493 -2.55 -25.98 32.66
N SER A 494 -3.38 -25.51 33.59
CA SER A 494 -4.82 -25.33 33.43
C SER A 494 -5.24 -23.87 33.59
N ASN A 495 -5.14 -23.07 32.53
CA ASN A 495 -5.63 -21.69 32.49
C ASN A 495 -6.80 -21.54 31.49
N LEU A 496 -7.59 -20.46 31.64
CA LEU A 496 -8.78 -20.21 30.83
C LEU A 496 -8.45 -20.06 29.34
N ALA A 497 -7.30 -19.47 29.01
CA ALA A 497 -6.86 -19.33 27.62
C ALA A 497 -6.63 -20.69 26.93
N ASN A 498 -5.99 -21.65 27.61
CA ASN A 498 -5.81 -23.03 27.13
C ASN A 498 -7.16 -23.70 26.86
N ALA A 499 -8.10 -23.58 27.80
CA ALA A 499 -9.43 -24.17 27.67
C ALA A 499 -10.24 -23.58 26.50
N LEU A 500 -9.98 -22.33 26.12
CA LEU A 500 -10.60 -21.69 24.95
C LEU A 500 -9.84 -21.94 23.66
N GLY A 501 -8.72 -22.67 23.69
CA GLY A 501 -7.84 -22.82 22.53
C GLY A 501 -7.25 -21.50 22.05
N GLY A 502 -7.14 -20.51 22.95
CA GLY A 502 -6.60 -19.18 22.65
C GLY A 502 -7.48 -18.30 21.74
N GLN A 503 -8.75 -18.64 21.54
CA GLN A 503 -9.63 -17.92 20.62
C GLN A 503 -11.07 -17.76 21.13
N ILE A 504 -11.80 -16.81 20.54
CA ILE A 504 -13.23 -16.60 20.77
C ILE A 504 -13.90 -16.08 19.49
N SER A 505 -15.15 -16.46 19.23
CA SER A 505 -15.90 -15.90 18.10
C SER A 505 -16.55 -14.56 18.45
N LEU A 506 -16.76 -13.70 17.45
CA LEU A 506 -17.50 -12.44 17.63
C LEU A 506 -18.92 -12.66 18.19
N GLU A 507 -19.58 -13.75 17.79
CA GLU A 507 -20.92 -14.06 18.28
C GLU A 507 -20.89 -14.50 19.76
N GLN A 508 -19.91 -15.33 20.16
CA GLN A 508 -19.70 -15.67 21.57
C GLN A 508 -19.41 -14.42 22.40
N LEU A 509 -18.55 -13.54 21.87
CA LEU A 509 -18.21 -12.28 22.52
C LEU A 509 -19.46 -11.41 22.72
N ARG A 510 -20.29 -11.23 21.67
CA ARG A 510 -21.57 -10.52 21.74
C ARG A 510 -22.49 -11.15 22.79
N GLN A 511 -22.60 -12.48 22.83
CA GLN A 511 -23.46 -13.19 23.78
C GLN A 511 -22.98 -13.07 25.24
N ILE A 512 -21.67 -13.06 25.48
CA ILE A 512 -21.09 -12.79 26.80
C ILE A 512 -21.45 -11.38 27.25
N TYR A 513 -21.17 -10.40 26.41
CA TYR A 513 -21.30 -8.99 26.74
C TYR A 513 -22.77 -8.51 26.81
N THR A 514 -23.71 -9.29 26.29
CA THR A 514 -25.16 -9.08 26.42
C THR A 514 -25.79 -9.95 27.52
N GLY A 515 -25.02 -10.79 28.20
CA GLY A 515 -25.49 -11.65 29.28
C GLY A 515 -26.24 -12.91 28.85
N LYS A 516 -26.28 -13.25 27.55
CA LYS A 516 -26.82 -14.52 27.05
C LYS A 516 -25.95 -15.71 27.50
N ILE A 517 -24.63 -15.51 27.52
CA ILE A 517 -23.67 -16.44 28.13
C ILE A 517 -23.13 -15.81 29.41
N THR A 518 -23.39 -16.45 30.54
CA THR A 518 -23.00 -15.99 31.88
C THR A 518 -21.98 -16.90 32.57
N ASN A 519 -21.69 -18.06 31.98
CA ASN A 519 -20.84 -19.07 32.57
C ASN A 519 -19.95 -19.73 31.50
N TRP A 520 -18.67 -19.92 31.81
CA TRP A 520 -17.71 -20.46 30.86
C TRP A 520 -18.01 -21.91 30.41
N GLN A 521 -18.73 -22.68 31.23
CA GLN A 521 -19.16 -24.04 30.88
C GLN A 521 -20.05 -24.09 29.63
N LYS A 522 -20.79 -23.00 29.34
CA LYS A 522 -21.63 -22.88 28.13
C LYS A 522 -20.80 -22.75 26.84
N ILE A 523 -19.52 -22.37 26.95
CA ILE A 523 -18.59 -22.25 25.81
C ILE A 523 -17.75 -23.52 25.70
N ASN A 524 -17.24 -24.03 26.82
CA ASN A 524 -16.53 -25.29 26.88
C ASN A 524 -17.02 -26.10 28.09
N SER A 525 -17.67 -27.23 27.84
CA SER A 525 -18.26 -28.09 28.87
C SER A 525 -17.24 -28.68 29.85
N LYS A 526 -15.93 -28.65 29.52
CA LYS A 526 -14.84 -29.07 30.40
C LYS A 526 -14.47 -28.02 31.47
N LEU A 527 -14.97 -26.78 31.34
CA LEU A 527 -14.73 -25.73 32.33
C LEU A 527 -15.65 -25.88 33.57
N PRO A 528 -15.20 -25.52 34.77
CA PRO A 528 -16.00 -25.65 35.99
C PRO A 528 -17.30 -24.84 35.94
N ASN A 529 -18.40 -25.43 36.41
CA ASN A 529 -19.69 -24.74 36.52
C ASN A 529 -19.66 -23.55 37.50
N SER A 530 -18.71 -23.52 38.44
CA SER A 530 -18.49 -22.41 39.36
C SER A 530 -17.77 -21.22 38.73
N LEU A 531 -17.27 -21.36 37.49
CA LEU A 531 -16.51 -20.31 36.81
C LEU A 531 -17.45 -19.36 36.04
N GLU A 532 -18.02 -18.40 36.76
CA GLU A 532 -18.87 -17.35 36.19
C GLU A 532 -18.08 -16.37 35.31
N ILE A 533 -18.71 -15.89 34.24
CA ILE A 533 -18.12 -14.87 33.38
C ILE A 533 -18.31 -13.49 34.00
N LYS A 534 -17.20 -12.78 34.20
CA LYS A 534 -17.17 -11.39 34.67
C LYS A 534 -16.72 -10.47 33.52
N PRO A 535 -17.64 -9.88 32.73
CA PRO A 535 -17.28 -9.02 31.62
C PRO A 535 -16.94 -7.61 32.08
N PHE A 536 -15.72 -7.16 31.76
CA PHE A 536 -15.26 -5.80 31.98
C PHE A 536 -15.15 -5.04 30.65
N ALA A 537 -15.47 -3.75 30.71
CA ALA A 537 -15.29 -2.82 29.61
C ALA A 537 -14.26 -1.74 30.00
N PRO A 538 -13.46 -1.25 29.04
CA PRO A 538 -12.49 -0.19 29.25
C PRO A 538 -13.20 1.14 29.56
N THR A 539 -12.45 2.15 29.99
CA THR A 539 -12.99 3.50 30.28
C THR A 539 -12.94 4.42 29.06
N GLU A 540 -12.17 4.05 28.05
CA GLU A 540 -11.97 4.77 26.79
C GLU A 540 -13.28 4.88 26.01
N PRO A 541 -13.85 6.09 25.83
CA PRO A 541 -15.13 6.26 25.15
C PRO A 541 -15.12 5.72 23.71
N GLU A 542 -14.06 6.01 22.96
CA GLU A 542 -13.93 5.54 21.58
C GLU A 542 -13.80 4.01 21.50
N ALA A 543 -13.14 3.37 22.46
CA ALA A 543 -13.04 1.91 22.49
C ALA A 543 -14.39 1.25 22.76
N ILE A 544 -15.19 1.82 23.68
CA ILE A 544 -16.56 1.38 23.94
C ILE A 544 -17.41 1.56 22.67
N ALA A 545 -17.35 2.73 22.02
CA ALA A 545 -18.09 3.00 20.78
C ALA A 545 -17.70 2.00 19.68
N LYS A 546 -16.41 1.69 19.53
CA LYS A 546 -15.92 0.69 18.58
C LYS A 546 -16.36 -0.73 18.92
N PHE A 547 -16.46 -1.09 20.19
CA PHE A 547 -17.00 -2.38 20.59
C PHE A 547 -18.49 -2.50 20.24
N GLN A 548 -19.26 -1.44 20.49
CA GLN A 548 -20.68 -1.37 20.12
C GLN A 548 -20.85 -1.49 18.59
N GLU A 549 -19.99 -0.85 17.81
CA GLU A 549 -19.99 -0.93 16.34
C GLU A 549 -19.63 -2.34 15.84
N LEU A 550 -18.49 -2.87 16.27
CA LEU A 550 -17.87 -4.06 15.68
C LEU A 550 -18.43 -5.38 16.24
N VAL A 551 -18.83 -5.40 17.51
CA VAL A 551 -19.30 -6.62 18.20
C VAL A 551 -20.82 -6.62 18.35
N LEU A 552 -21.39 -5.49 18.79
CA LEU A 552 -22.85 -5.38 19.00
C LEU A 552 -23.60 -4.94 17.74
N LYS A 553 -22.88 -4.62 16.65
CA LYS A 553 -23.44 -4.18 15.36
C LYS A 553 -24.34 -2.94 15.48
N ASN A 554 -24.07 -2.10 16.48
CA ASN A 554 -24.90 -0.95 16.86
C ASN A 554 -26.38 -1.30 17.15
N ASP A 555 -26.69 -2.56 17.49
CA ASP A 555 -28.04 -2.98 17.85
C ASP A 555 -28.47 -2.29 19.17
N PRO A 556 -29.60 -1.54 19.19
CA PRO A 556 -30.01 -0.79 20.37
C PRO A 556 -30.28 -1.65 21.60
N GLN A 557 -30.84 -2.85 21.41
CA GLN A 557 -31.15 -3.77 22.51
C GLN A 557 -29.87 -4.34 23.11
N ASP A 558 -28.93 -4.78 22.28
CA ASP A 558 -27.66 -5.29 22.76
C ASP A 558 -26.81 -4.21 23.42
N LYS A 559 -26.86 -2.95 22.94
CA LYS A 559 -26.21 -1.81 23.60
C LYS A 559 -26.77 -1.58 25.01
N ALA A 560 -28.09 -1.68 25.17
CA ALA A 560 -28.73 -1.57 26.48
C ALA A 560 -28.34 -2.72 27.42
N LEU A 561 -28.34 -3.96 26.91
CA LEU A 561 -27.91 -5.14 27.67
C LEU A 561 -26.43 -5.06 28.06
N PHE A 562 -25.58 -4.62 27.14
CA PHE A 562 -24.17 -4.34 27.41
C PHE A 562 -24.01 -3.34 28.54
N ALA A 563 -24.67 -2.19 28.47
CA ALA A 563 -24.58 -1.15 29.51
C ALA A 563 -25.03 -1.65 30.88
N ALA A 564 -26.03 -2.53 30.94
CA ALA A 564 -26.53 -3.11 32.19
C ALA A 564 -25.63 -4.23 32.76
N LYS A 565 -24.86 -4.93 31.90
CA LYS A 565 -24.11 -6.14 32.30
C LYS A 565 -22.64 -5.87 32.59
N VAL A 566 -21.99 -4.96 31.87
CA VAL A 566 -20.53 -4.79 31.95
C VAL A 566 -20.13 -3.94 33.14
N THR A 567 -19.03 -4.31 33.78
CA THR A 567 -18.36 -3.43 34.75
C THR A 567 -17.34 -2.57 34.01
N LYS A 568 -17.51 -1.24 34.02
CA LYS A 568 -16.53 -0.33 33.45
C LYS A 568 -15.36 -0.16 34.42
N LEU A 569 -14.16 -0.51 33.98
CA LEU A 569 -12.93 -0.41 34.77
C LEU A 569 -11.75 -0.17 33.83
N ASP A 570 -10.83 0.73 34.21
CA ASP A 570 -9.62 0.99 33.42
C ASP A 570 -8.87 -0.32 33.15
N THR A 571 -8.37 -0.48 31.92
CA THR A 571 -7.70 -1.71 31.45
C THR A 571 -6.60 -2.19 32.41
N THR A 572 -5.78 -1.27 32.91
CA THR A 572 -4.69 -1.57 33.85
C THR A 572 -5.24 -2.05 35.20
N LYS A 573 -6.33 -1.44 35.67
CA LYS A 573 -7.01 -1.87 36.90
C LYS A 573 -7.64 -3.25 36.75
N THR A 574 -8.25 -3.55 35.60
CA THR A 574 -8.78 -4.87 35.29
C THR A 574 -7.67 -5.93 35.29
N GLN A 575 -6.52 -5.65 34.69
CA GLN A 575 -5.37 -6.56 34.71
C GLN A 575 -4.78 -6.75 36.11
N ASN A 576 -4.77 -5.70 36.94
CA ASN A 576 -4.39 -5.80 38.35
C ASN A 576 -5.39 -6.63 39.17
N GLN A 577 -6.68 -6.53 38.87
CA GLN A 577 -7.70 -7.37 39.50
C GLN A 577 -7.50 -8.85 39.13
N ILE A 578 -7.25 -9.14 37.85
CA ILE A 578 -6.90 -10.50 37.39
C ILE A 578 -5.67 -11.01 38.16
N ARG A 579 -4.62 -10.18 38.25
CA ARG A 579 -3.40 -10.52 38.99
C ARG A 579 -3.67 -10.84 40.46
N SER A 580 -4.47 -10.01 41.15
CA SER A 580 -4.83 -10.22 42.55
C SER A 580 -5.61 -11.52 42.74
N GLU A 581 -6.64 -11.76 41.92
CA GLU A 581 -7.44 -12.99 42.01
C GLU A 581 -6.57 -14.25 41.79
N ILE A 582 -5.61 -14.20 40.85
CA ILE A 582 -4.67 -15.30 40.61
C ILE A 582 -3.71 -15.51 41.79
N LEU A 583 -3.13 -14.43 42.34
CA LEU A 583 -2.18 -14.52 43.47
C LEU A 583 -2.87 -15.06 44.74
N GLU A 584 -4.14 -14.75 44.93
CA GLU A 584 -4.97 -15.27 46.02
C GLU A 584 -5.48 -16.71 45.78
N GLY A 585 -5.11 -17.33 44.66
CA GLY A 585 -5.51 -18.71 44.33
C GLY A 585 -6.97 -18.86 43.91
N ARG A 586 -7.66 -17.77 43.56
CA ARG A 586 -9.07 -17.80 43.11
C ARG A 586 -9.15 -18.15 41.63
N ALA A 587 -10.10 -19.00 41.28
CA ALA A 587 -10.46 -19.20 39.88
C ALA A 587 -11.14 -17.92 39.35
N THR A 588 -10.63 -17.38 38.25
CA THR A 588 -11.09 -16.09 37.70
C THR A 588 -11.68 -16.28 36.31
N GLY A 589 -12.94 -15.88 36.16
CA GLY A 589 -13.66 -15.90 34.89
C GLY A 589 -13.71 -14.54 34.21
N ILE A 590 -12.74 -13.67 34.50
CA ILE A 590 -12.66 -12.33 33.94
C ILE A 590 -12.36 -12.39 32.44
N ILE A 591 -13.17 -11.64 31.67
CA ILE A 591 -12.93 -11.29 30.28
C ILE A 591 -13.03 -9.77 30.15
N SER A 592 -12.13 -9.17 29.39
CA SER A 592 -12.15 -7.74 29.11
C SER A 592 -11.68 -7.46 27.69
N PHE A 593 -11.86 -6.23 27.24
CA PHE A 593 -11.25 -5.72 26.04
C PHE A 593 -10.63 -4.36 26.32
N GLY A 594 -9.62 -3.99 25.55
CA GLY A 594 -9.00 -2.68 25.63
C GLY A 594 -8.26 -2.34 24.34
N ILE A 595 -7.83 -1.09 24.25
CA ILE A 595 -7.02 -0.60 23.12
C ILE A 595 -5.65 -1.29 23.12
N ILE A 596 -5.01 -1.38 21.95
CA ILE A 596 -3.74 -2.10 21.80
C ILE A 596 -2.67 -1.56 22.75
N SER A 597 -2.53 -0.24 22.81
CA SER A 597 -1.50 0.44 23.62
C SER A 597 -1.61 0.22 25.13
N LYS A 598 -2.77 -0.22 25.65
CA LYS A 598 -2.96 -0.59 27.07
C LYS A 598 -2.99 -2.10 27.33
N THR A 599 -3.08 -2.91 26.29
CA THR A 599 -3.28 -4.37 26.40
C THR A 599 -2.05 -5.16 25.96
N TRP A 600 -1.30 -4.67 24.98
CA TRP A 600 -0.02 -5.23 24.59
C TRP A 600 1.03 -4.89 25.65
N LYS A 601 1.82 -5.90 26.04
CA LYS A 601 2.90 -5.89 27.06
C LYS A 601 2.40 -6.10 28.48
N GLN A 602 1.38 -6.94 28.63
CA GLN A 602 0.78 -7.26 29.92
C GLN A 602 0.82 -8.77 30.16
N CYS A 603 1.28 -9.17 31.34
CA CYS A 603 1.50 -10.58 31.71
C CYS A 603 0.22 -11.34 32.10
N THR A 604 -0.82 -10.63 32.55
CA THR A 604 -1.90 -11.24 33.34
C THR A 604 -3.17 -11.50 32.53
N GLY A 605 -3.24 -10.94 31.31
CA GLY A 605 -4.34 -11.16 30.38
C GLY A 605 -3.82 -11.80 29.09
N TYR A 606 -4.35 -12.95 28.70
CA TYR A 606 -4.04 -13.58 27.42
C TYR A 606 -4.92 -12.98 26.32
N PRO A 607 -4.34 -12.37 25.28
CA PRO A 607 -5.07 -11.86 24.11
C PRO A 607 -5.66 -13.00 23.28
N LEU A 608 -6.98 -13.05 23.16
CA LEU A 608 -7.67 -14.06 22.38
C LEU A 608 -7.68 -13.71 20.88
N ALA A 609 -7.46 -14.73 20.05
CA ALA A 609 -7.70 -14.64 18.61
C ALA A 609 -9.21 -14.50 18.33
N ILE A 610 -9.59 -13.73 17.32
CA ILE A 610 -11.00 -13.45 17.03
C ILE A 610 -11.46 -14.20 15.79
N ALA A 611 -12.43 -15.10 15.95
CA ALA A 611 -13.10 -15.78 14.85
C ALA A 611 -14.33 -14.98 14.37
N ASN A 612 -14.50 -14.86 13.05
CA ASN A 612 -15.61 -14.13 12.45
C ASN A 612 -16.35 -15.02 11.43
N GLY A 613 -17.47 -15.61 11.86
CA GLY A 613 -18.23 -16.57 11.05
C GLY A 613 -17.38 -17.80 10.71
N ASN A 614 -17.32 -18.16 9.44
CA ASN A 614 -16.56 -19.32 8.95
C ASN A 614 -15.08 -19.00 8.66
N LYS A 615 -14.62 -17.77 8.93
CA LYS A 615 -13.21 -17.40 8.76
C LYS A 615 -12.37 -17.92 9.92
N PRO A 616 -11.11 -18.33 9.68
CA PRO A 616 -10.20 -18.72 10.75
C PRO A 616 -10.01 -17.57 11.75
N ALA A 617 -9.73 -17.91 13.01
CA ALA A 617 -9.47 -16.91 14.03
C ALA A 617 -8.21 -16.11 13.70
N SER A 618 -8.31 -14.78 13.80
CA SER A 618 -7.20 -13.87 13.55
C SER A 618 -6.55 -13.46 14.87
N GLN A 619 -5.25 -13.72 15.00
CA GLN A 619 -4.42 -13.32 16.14
C GLN A 619 -3.36 -12.30 15.66
N PRO A 620 -3.52 -11.00 15.97
CA PRO A 620 -2.59 -9.98 15.47
C PRO A 620 -1.26 -9.94 16.23
N LEU A 621 -1.14 -10.53 17.42
CA LEU A 621 0.09 -10.55 18.20
C LEU A 621 0.98 -11.75 17.83
N PHE A 622 2.24 -11.46 17.54
CA PHE A 622 3.24 -12.41 17.07
C PHE A 622 4.46 -12.42 17.99
N GLN A 623 5.10 -13.57 18.09
CA GLN A 623 6.43 -13.70 18.66
C GLN A 623 7.51 -13.29 17.68
N ARG A 624 8.49 -12.50 18.14
CA ARG A 624 9.63 -12.03 17.33
C ARG A 624 10.57 -13.16 16.94
N ARG A 625 10.91 -14.06 17.87
CA ARG A 625 11.86 -15.15 17.64
C ARG A 625 11.37 -16.12 16.56
N ASP A 626 10.14 -16.61 16.73
CA ASP A 626 9.58 -17.68 15.89
C ASP A 626 8.72 -17.14 14.73
N ARG A 627 8.45 -15.83 14.69
CA ARG A 627 7.60 -15.15 13.69
C ARG A 627 6.25 -15.83 13.47
N ARG A 628 5.64 -16.29 14.56
CA ARG A 628 4.31 -16.92 14.59
C ARG A 628 3.38 -16.18 15.54
N SER A 629 2.08 -16.35 15.35
CA SER A 629 1.08 -15.88 16.30
C SER A 629 1.33 -16.45 17.70
N ILE A 630 0.98 -15.68 18.72
CA ILE A 630 1.01 -16.16 20.11
C ILE A 630 0.04 -17.32 20.32
N ASN A 631 0.43 -18.22 21.22
CA ASN A 631 -0.38 -19.34 21.68
C ASN A 631 -0.51 -19.32 23.21
N PRO A 632 -1.52 -19.98 23.78
CA PRO A 632 -1.74 -20.01 25.23
C PRO A 632 -0.62 -20.65 26.08
N SER A 633 0.36 -21.33 25.48
CA SER A 633 1.55 -21.84 26.19
C SER A 633 2.72 -20.86 26.20
N ASP A 634 2.61 -19.73 25.51
CA ASP A 634 3.67 -18.72 25.42
C ASP A 634 3.78 -17.89 26.70
N ASP A 635 5.01 -17.48 27.04
CA ASP A 635 5.28 -16.63 28.20
C ASP A 635 5.13 -15.14 27.85
N LEU A 636 3.93 -14.59 28.07
CA LEU A 636 3.60 -13.19 27.74
C LEU A 636 4.38 -12.15 28.56
N CYS A 637 5.12 -12.56 29.61
CA CYS A 637 5.95 -11.65 30.39
C CYS A 637 7.27 -11.27 29.73
N GLN A 638 7.65 -11.95 28.65
CA GLN A 638 8.81 -11.57 27.84
C GLN A 638 8.41 -10.46 26.86
N HIS A 639 8.16 -9.25 27.38
CA HIS A 639 7.53 -8.15 26.63
C HIS A 639 8.25 -7.77 25.31
N ASP A 640 9.57 -7.91 25.27
CA ASP A 640 10.38 -7.59 24.09
C ASP A 640 10.26 -8.64 22.97
N ASP A 641 9.69 -9.80 23.27
CA ASP A 641 9.51 -10.89 22.33
C ASP A 641 8.19 -10.80 21.54
N TYR A 642 7.34 -9.79 21.76
CA TYR A 642 6.04 -9.67 21.08
C TYR A 642 5.88 -8.42 20.21
N TYR A 643 5.19 -8.57 19.09
CA TYR A 643 4.80 -7.46 18.22
C TYR A 643 3.43 -7.66 17.55
N VAL A 644 2.74 -6.58 17.18
CA VAL A 644 1.58 -6.67 16.28
C VAL A 644 2.06 -6.72 14.85
N ASP A 645 1.72 -7.80 14.15
CA ASP A 645 2.00 -7.93 12.73
C ASP A 645 1.00 -7.10 11.90
N VAL A 646 1.51 -6.12 11.16
CA VAL A 646 0.68 -5.17 10.39
C VAL A 646 -0.18 -5.90 9.36
N THR A 647 0.36 -6.90 8.66
CA THR A 647 -0.36 -7.63 7.61
C THR A 647 -1.53 -8.42 8.20
N THR A 648 -1.30 -9.16 9.28
CA THR A 648 -2.37 -9.89 9.97
C THR A 648 -3.40 -8.91 10.54
N PHE A 649 -2.94 -7.80 11.12
CA PHE A 649 -3.80 -6.78 11.73
C PHE A 649 -4.78 -6.13 10.75
N GLN A 650 -4.39 -5.90 9.49
CA GLN A 650 -5.29 -5.33 8.48
C GLN A 650 -6.55 -6.18 8.23
N SER A 651 -6.47 -7.48 8.53
CA SER A 651 -7.60 -8.42 8.45
C SER A 651 -8.27 -8.72 9.79
N TYR A 652 -7.76 -8.13 10.89
CA TYR A 652 -8.23 -8.40 12.24
C TYR A 652 -9.65 -7.82 12.45
N PRO A 653 -10.64 -8.63 12.88
CA PRO A 653 -12.04 -8.19 12.93
C PRO A 653 -12.33 -7.02 13.87
N LEU A 654 -11.47 -6.79 14.86
CA LEU A 654 -11.62 -5.71 15.83
C LEU A 654 -10.60 -4.57 15.60
N GLY A 655 -9.96 -4.53 14.44
CA GLY A 655 -9.10 -3.43 14.01
C GLY A 655 -9.90 -2.29 13.37
N TYR A 656 -9.49 -1.05 13.62
CA TYR A 656 -10.12 0.14 13.07
C TYR A 656 -9.12 1.26 12.77
N PRO A 657 -9.38 2.10 11.76
CA PRO A 657 -8.50 3.21 11.41
C PRO A 657 -8.58 4.37 12.42
N VAL A 658 -7.45 5.07 12.59
CA VAL A 658 -7.34 6.35 13.29
C VAL A 658 -7.15 7.45 12.25
N PHE A 659 -7.92 8.53 12.38
CA PHE A 659 -7.94 9.64 11.41
C PHE A 659 -7.51 10.95 12.04
N VAL A 660 -6.79 11.76 11.27
CA VAL A 660 -6.75 13.22 11.45
C VAL A 660 -7.90 13.81 10.66
N VAL A 661 -8.72 14.62 11.31
CA VAL A 661 -9.96 15.18 10.76
C VAL A 661 -9.89 16.70 10.81
N TYR A 662 -10.06 17.35 9.68
CA TYR A 662 -9.90 18.79 9.53
C TYR A 662 -10.92 19.39 8.55
N PRO A 663 -11.22 20.69 8.61
CA PRO A 663 -12.17 21.33 7.71
C PRO A 663 -11.78 21.19 6.23
N GLN A 664 -12.76 21.01 5.35
CA GLN A 664 -12.52 20.98 3.90
C GLN A 664 -12.29 22.38 3.29
N ASP A 665 -12.65 23.44 4.00
CA ASP A 665 -12.58 24.83 3.54
C ASP A 665 -11.14 25.25 3.18
N SER A 666 -10.92 25.63 1.91
CA SER A 666 -9.63 26.08 1.36
C SER A 666 -9.15 27.43 1.92
N ASN A 667 -10.00 28.17 2.63
CA ASN A 667 -9.65 29.46 3.23
C ASN A 667 -9.00 29.34 4.61
N ARG A 668 -8.99 28.14 5.22
CA ARG A 668 -8.35 27.92 6.52
C ARG A 668 -6.90 27.45 6.35
N LEU A 669 -6.05 27.81 7.31
CA LEU A 669 -4.66 27.35 7.35
C LEU A 669 -4.61 25.81 7.39
N THR A 670 -3.69 25.23 6.64
CA THR A 670 -3.59 23.79 6.35
C THR A 670 -3.04 22.94 7.51
N GLY A 671 -3.17 23.41 8.76
CA GLY A 671 -2.55 22.82 9.95
C GLY A 671 -2.85 21.32 10.12
N GLY A 672 -4.13 20.93 10.04
CA GLY A 672 -4.54 19.53 10.17
C GLY A 672 -4.05 18.63 9.03
N SER A 673 -4.12 19.10 7.78
CA SER A 673 -3.62 18.34 6.63
C SER A 673 -2.10 18.12 6.69
N THR A 674 -1.35 19.14 7.12
CA THR A 674 0.10 19.07 7.28
C THR A 674 0.46 18.13 8.44
N PHE A 675 -0.25 18.22 9.56
CA PHE A 675 -0.07 17.32 10.69
C PHE A 675 -0.32 15.87 10.29
N ALA A 676 -1.35 15.61 9.49
CA ALA A 676 -1.61 14.28 8.94
C ALA A 676 -0.48 13.79 8.02
N GLN A 677 0.05 14.67 7.15
CA GLN A 677 1.21 14.35 6.31
C GLN A 677 2.46 14.02 7.13
N MET A 678 2.69 14.69 8.26
CA MET A 678 3.77 14.35 9.19
C MET A 678 3.58 12.96 9.78
N LEU A 679 2.37 12.62 10.24
CA LEU A 679 2.13 11.31 10.85
C LEU A 679 2.28 10.12 9.88
N ILE A 680 2.07 10.31 8.56
CA ILE A 680 2.26 9.25 7.55
C ILE A 680 3.71 9.12 7.03
N THR A 681 4.64 9.94 7.49
CA THR A 681 6.09 9.76 7.21
C THR A 681 6.65 8.50 7.88
N ARG A 682 7.82 8.00 7.47
CA ARG A 682 8.51 6.88 8.16
C ARG A 682 8.75 7.21 9.64
N GLN A 683 9.20 8.43 9.94
CA GLN A 683 9.35 8.93 11.31
C GLN A 683 8.02 8.91 12.06
N GLY A 684 6.94 9.42 11.45
CA GLY A 684 5.59 9.43 12.04
C GLY A 684 5.09 8.02 12.33
N GLN A 685 5.15 7.12 11.37
CA GLN A 685 4.74 5.72 11.51
C GLN A 685 5.58 4.97 12.56
N CYS A 686 6.89 5.21 12.62
CA CYS A 686 7.75 4.68 13.67
C CYS A 686 7.32 5.17 15.07
N LEU A 687 7.09 6.48 15.21
CA LEU A 687 6.67 7.07 16.49
C LEU A 687 5.33 6.51 16.95
N LEU A 688 4.34 6.45 16.05
CA LEU A 688 3.01 5.90 16.34
C LEU A 688 3.09 4.41 16.70
N SER A 689 3.97 3.64 16.02
CA SER A 689 4.16 2.23 16.35
C SER A 689 4.83 2.00 17.70
N LYS A 690 5.83 2.82 18.07
CA LYS A 690 6.49 2.73 19.39
C LYS A 690 5.51 2.93 20.57
N VAL A 691 4.45 3.71 20.37
CA VAL A 691 3.43 3.97 21.40
C VAL A 691 2.19 3.06 21.29
N GLY A 692 2.26 2.02 20.46
CA GLY A 692 1.24 0.97 20.42
C GLY A 692 0.08 1.20 19.45
N LEU A 693 0.20 2.12 18.48
CA LEU A 693 -0.63 2.09 17.28
C LEU A 693 -0.05 1.14 16.23
N VAL A 694 -0.87 0.75 15.27
CA VAL A 694 -0.44 -0.11 14.15
C VAL A 694 -0.19 0.76 12.92
N ALA A 695 0.99 0.60 12.32
CA ALA A 695 1.40 1.34 11.14
C ALA A 695 0.50 1.01 9.93
N LEU A 696 0.46 1.93 8.96
CA LEU A 696 -0.33 1.78 7.74
C LEU A 696 0.17 0.63 6.84
N GLN A 697 1.47 0.36 6.88
CA GLN A 697 2.12 -0.72 6.14
C GLN A 697 3.22 -1.42 6.98
N PRO A 698 3.63 -2.64 6.61
CA PRO A 698 4.72 -3.34 7.29
C PRO A 698 6.01 -2.52 7.29
N MET A 699 6.70 -2.51 8.42
CA MET A 699 7.95 -1.80 8.62
C MET A 699 9.08 -2.80 8.89
N PRO A 700 10.32 -2.56 8.41
CA PRO A 700 11.49 -3.33 8.78
C PRO A 700 11.63 -3.58 10.29
N ASP A 701 11.95 -4.82 10.69
CA ASP A 701 12.00 -5.23 12.10
C ASP A 701 13.06 -4.46 12.90
N ASP A 702 14.14 -4.05 12.23
CA ASP A 702 15.24 -3.27 12.80
C ASP A 702 14.84 -1.84 13.15
N ILE A 703 13.72 -1.31 12.64
CA ILE A 703 13.23 0.06 12.96
C ILE A 703 13.02 0.26 14.46
N ASN A 704 12.61 -0.79 15.18
CA ASN A 704 12.47 -0.73 16.63
C ASN A 704 13.79 -0.47 17.36
N SER A 705 14.93 -0.74 16.71
CA SER A 705 16.28 -0.48 17.24
C SER A 705 16.83 0.91 16.90
N TYR A 706 16.21 1.65 15.97
CA TYR A 706 16.62 3.02 15.64
C TYR A 706 15.89 4.06 16.52
N ALA A 707 16.53 5.22 16.68
CA ALA A 707 15.80 6.44 17.02
C ALA A 707 14.84 6.74 15.85
N CYS A 708 13.56 7.05 16.11
CA CYS A 708 12.58 7.24 15.03
C CYS A 708 12.97 8.39 14.06
N LYS A 709 13.84 9.31 14.49
CA LYS A 709 14.43 10.38 13.66
C LYS A 709 15.51 9.90 12.68
N SER A 710 16.00 8.69 12.84
CA SER A 710 17.11 8.08 12.09
C SER A 710 16.64 6.92 11.21
N VAL A 711 15.34 6.69 11.15
CA VAL A 711 14.70 5.58 10.45
C VAL A 711 15.11 5.62 8.97
N PRO A 712 15.74 4.55 8.43
CA PRO A 712 16.29 4.50 7.07
C PRO A 712 15.29 4.86 6.00
#